data_AF-A0A956RRL8-F1
#
_entry.id   AF-A0A956RRL8-F1
#
_cell.length_a   1.000
_cell.length_b   1.000
_cell.length_c   1.000
_cell.angle_alpha   90.00
_cell.angle_beta   90.00
_cell.angle_gamma   90.00
#
_symmetry.space_group_name_H-M   'P 1'
#
loop_
_entity.id
_entity.type
_entity.pdbx_description
1 polymer ?
#
loop_
_entity_poly.entity_id
_entity_poly.type
_entity_poly.pdbx_seq_one_letter_code
_entity_poly.pdbx_strand_id
1 'polypeptide(L)'
;MRRSWTILLQIMFWGSILPLHGQGTVQFTGSEYLGRPTDNSIVVNVVANTALQAYFEYGTSSGNYTMQTSTVSASANDPLEAVMDGLTVDTRYYYRMVYSQNGGSTWTTRDEHTFQTQRPQGATYKFTITSDSHINVGGLGNISQWRQALDRIALDNPDLHLDLGDTFQMDGVTTAAQADANYLFQRAVDMMGKISHSTPIFLALGNHENEEGWNFDDTNPQPIFGINARKRYFPNPIPDSFYSGNSDVSETRIIEDHLREDYYAWEWGDVLFIVLDPFQYTMNNPYGAFAGESSDDPASGDRWNWTLGQAQYNWFKQTVENSDAKYKFIFAHHQLGGTENYVRQGAVPAPWFEWGGNTVNSSNQNETWEFNTKRPGMSKPIHQLMIDNNVSAFFHGHDHQFVYEKRDGIVYQEVPSPSMGTGNGFNLYTNSPYVQPGGNLPNSGYLRVTVSSTNALVEYISTSSGNVTYSYSIAPNGGGTGNTPPSAVAAATPTSGTAPLAVAFTGNNSSDSDGTIVNYVWTFGDGSTASTANPNHTYSSAGNYTAVLTVTDNEGATDSDQISITVTNPGGQNQPPVPVISSPQPGQNFAAGATISFSGSASDPEDGTLGASTAVWRVSGPGIPANYVLASGTFSGSGRAPSTGTYSITLQVQDSQGLSATATRSFTVGGTPNTPPTAVAVANPTSGNAPLIVNFTGSNSSDSDGSISSYAWNFGDGSTATTANPSHTYSSAGNYTASLTVTDNNGATNSAQVVIAVTSPPNESPVAILSATPTSGEAPLPVSFTGSNSSDSDGTIVTHAWYFGDGITANTADASHTYANAGNYSASLIVTDNQGAMDTANVQITVTQPGNNPPTAVVSATPTSGEVPLSVNFTGSNSSDSDGSIASYSWNFGDGTSSNTANPSHTYTSAGNFSAILTVTDDDGATDVAQVGITANAPQNQPPTAVASANPTSGMIPLLVNFTGSNSTDIDGNITGYSWNFGDGGTANDANPSHTYNSAGSYTATLTVTDDEGATDAAQVSITVSEPANTPPVATITQPANNANFSVGQVANYAGSATDTEDGTVPASRFLWYYSRNGGPEVQFASGQTSGSIVAAASGSYAVILQVQDSDGETDRDQVTITIGGSGKNVAFGQELVNLNENELHAAVPEGIALQAIYPNPFNPDTHVMFSISKTENVYLEIYDTVGRLIRTLINGEVMNAGPYRYYWDGHDNSGQILSSGVYIFRLRTATAVSSKKAILLK
;
A
#
# COMPACT_ATOMS: atom_id res chain seq x y z
N MET A 1 29.48 -18.64 -56.04
CA MET A 1 30.30 -19.88 -56.07
C MET A 1 30.97 -20.04 -54.70
N ARG A 2 30.68 -21.17 -54.01
CA ARG A 2 31.39 -21.95 -52.96
C ARG A 2 32.42 -21.26 -52.02
N ARG A 3 32.11 -21.19 -50.70
CA ARG A 3 32.54 -22.04 -49.52
C ARG A 3 34.02 -21.81 -49.08
N SER A 4 34.38 -21.54 -47.80
CA SER A 4 34.22 -22.40 -46.61
C SER A 4 34.58 -21.72 -45.26
N TRP A 5 33.77 -21.99 -44.21
CA TRP A 5 34.05 -22.36 -42.80
C TRP A 5 35.14 -21.66 -41.96
N THR A 6 34.77 -21.07 -40.80
CA THR A 6 35.22 -21.51 -39.45
C THR A 6 34.31 -20.94 -38.33
N ILE A 7 33.81 -21.80 -37.44
CA ILE A 7 33.11 -21.50 -36.18
C ILE A 7 33.95 -22.14 -35.06
N LEU A 8 34.27 -21.40 -34.01
CA LEU A 8 34.30 -21.75 -32.57
C LEU A 8 35.32 -20.92 -31.76
N LEU A 9 34.85 -20.47 -30.59
CA LEU A 9 35.57 -20.05 -29.38
C LEU A 9 36.32 -18.71 -29.36
N GLN A 10 35.78 -17.74 -28.60
CA GLN A 10 36.60 -16.77 -27.88
C GLN A 10 35.96 -16.38 -26.54
N ILE A 11 36.29 -17.17 -25.51
CA ILE A 11 36.29 -16.78 -24.10
C ILE A 11 37.74 -16.40 -23.76
N MET A 12 37.91 -15.33 -22.96
CA MET A 12 39.15 -14.77 -22.40
C MET A 12 40.11 -14.05 -23.37
N PHE A 13 40.27 -12.74 -23.15
CA PHE A 13 41.50 -12.06 -22.72
C PHE A 13 41.43 -10.58 -23.09
N TRP A 14 41.35 -9.68 -22.09
CA TRP A 14 42.13 -8.44 -22.10
C TRP A 14 42.65 -8.20 -20.69
N GLY A 15 43.94 -8.47 -20.51
CA GLY A 15 44.69 -8.17 -19.30
C GLY A 15 45.30 -6.77 -19.35
N SER A 16 45.15 -6.07 -18.23
CA SER A 16 46.19 -5.31 -17.52
C SER A 16 47.32 -4.65 -18.33
N ILE A 17 47.29 -3.31 -18.34
CA ILE A 17 48.50 -2.47 -18.23
C ILE A 17 48.38 -1.72 -16.89
N LEU A 18 49.24 -2.07 -15.94
CA LEU A 18 49.41 -1.37 -14.66
C LEU A 18 50.13 -0.03 -14.86
N PRO A 19 49.83 0.95 -14.01
CA PRO A 19 50.87 1.60 -13.23
C PRO A 19 50.72 1.27 -11.74
N LEU A 20 51.87 1.28 -11.06
CA LEU A 20 52.08 0.88 -9.67
C LEU A 20 51.36 1.79 -8.64
N HIS A 21 50.71 1.11 -7.67
CA HIS A 21 50.44 1.48 -6.27
C HIS A 21 49.58 2.71 -5.94
N GLY A 22 48.27 2.44 -5.76
CA GLY A 22 47.36 3.12 -4.83
C GLY A 22 46.35 2.07 -4.32
N GLN A 23 45.84 2.21 -3.09
CA GLN A 23 44.89 1.26 -2.48
C GLN A 23 43.73 0.92 -3.44
N GLY A 24 43.41 -0.38 -3.58
CA GLY A 24 42.42 -0.85 -4.55
C GLY A 24 41.03 -0.27 -4.29
N THR A 25 40.55 0.55 -5.23
CA THR A 25 39.22 1.18 -5.20
C THR A 25 38.12 0.11 -5.26
N VAL A 26 37.20 0.10 -4.29
CA VAL A 26 35.97 -0.72 -4.31
C VAL A 26 35.24 -0.52 -5.63
N GLN A 27 34.85 -1.61 -6.30
CA GLN A 27 34.04 -1.55 -7.52
C GLN A 27 32.61 -1.94 -7.19
N PHE A 28 31.66 -1.15 -7.69
CA PHE A 28 30.24 -1.40 -7.53
C PHE A 28 29.68 -1.91 -8.85
N THR A 29 28.79 -2.91 -8.80
CA THR A 29 28.21 -3.49 -10.03
C THR A 29 27.30 -2.49 -10.74
N GLY A 30 26.73 -1.53 -10.01
CA GLY A 30 25.94 -0.41 -10.54
C GLY A 30 25.90 0.75 -9.55
N SER A 31 25.04 1.71 -9.82
CA SER A 31 24.69 2.75 -8.84
C SER A 31 23.82 2.17 -7.73
N GLU A 32 23.53 3.00 -6.74
CA GLU A 32 22.48 2.79 -5.76
C GLU A 32 21.15 2.48 -6.48
N TYR A 33 20.41 1.50 -5.98
CA TYR A 33 19.10 1.16 -6.50
C TYR A 33 18.04 1.45 -5.46
N LEU A 34 17.15 2.35 -5.81
CA LEU A 34 16.02 2.74 -5.00
C LEU A 34 14.81 1.87 -5.36
N GLY A 35 14.18 1.30 -4.33
CA GLY A 35 12.96 0.51 -4.44
C GLY A 35 12.05 0.76 -3.24
N ARG A 36 10.81 0.29 -3.34
CA ARG A 36 9.80 0.37 -2.26
C ARG A 36 9.65 1.78 -1.63
N PRO A 37 9.54 2.88 -2.41
CA PRO A 37 9.29 4.21 -1.84
C PRO A 37 7.87 4.33 -1.27
N THR A 38 7.76 4.72 -0.01
CA THR A 38 6.49 5.02 0.67
C THR A 38 6.34 6.53 0.90
N ASP A 39 5.39 6.91 1.72
CA ASP A 39 5.24 8.26 2.29
C ASP A 39 6.32 8.59 3.33
N ASN A 40 6.89 7.58 3.99
CA ASN A 40 7.78 7.74 5.14
C ASN A 40 9.11 6.98 5.05
N SER A 41 9.33 6.19 4.00
CA SER A 41 10.54 5.38 3.84
C SER A 41 10.90 5.10 2.39
N ILE A 42 12.15 4.69 2.16
CA ILE A 42 12.61 4.12 0.90
C ILE A 42 13.73 3.11 1.14
N VAL A 43 13.80 2.08 0.31
CA VAL A 43 14.87 1.08 0.36
C VAL A 43 15.97 1.46 -0.62
N VAL A 44 17.22 1.41 -0.16
CA VAL A 44 18.41 1.51 -1.00
C VAL A 44 19.19 0.21 -0.98
N ASN A 45 19.44 -0.34 -2.17
CA ASN A 45 20.17 -1.59 -2.38
C ASN A 45 21.45 -1.29 -3.18
N VAL A 46 22.59 -1.87 -2.79
CA VAL A 46 23.91 -1.67 -3.40
C VAL A 46 24.68 -2.98 -3.49
N VAL A 47 25.35 -3.26 -4.61
CA VAL A 47 26.20 -4.46 -4.79
C VAL A 47 27.64 -4.05 -5.07
N ALA A 48 28.58 -4.60 -4.29
CA ALA A 48 30.01 -4.32 -4.44
C ALA A 48 30.85 -5.60 -4.54
N ASN A 49 31.95 -5.54 -5.26
CA ASN A 49 32.84 -6.68 -5.49
C ASN A 49 33.72 -7.05 -4.28
N THR A 50 33.63 -6.29 -3.19
CA THR A 50 34.35 -6.52 -1.93
C THR A 50 33.40 -6.38 -0.76
N ALA A 51 33.63 -7.16 0.30
CA ALA A 51 32.88 -6.99 1.54
C ALA A 51 33.05 -5.55 2.08
N LEU A 52 31.94 -4.91 2.40
CA LEU A 52 31.91 -3.54 2.88
C LEU A 52 30.87 -3.36 3.98
N GLN A 53 31.05 -2.29 4.75
CA GLN A 53 30.04 -1.72 5.62
C GLN A 53 29.70 -0.32 5.12
N ALA A 54 28.43 0.06 5.22
CA ALA A 54 27.96 1.36 4.74
C ALA A 54 26.80 1.88 5.57
N TYR A 55 26.63 3.19 5.55
CA TYR A 55 25.42 3.88 5.98
C TYR A 55 25.09 4.95 4.94
N PHE A 56 23.86 5.46 4.99
CA PHE A 56 23.39 6.50 4.09
C PHE A 56 23.06 7.76 4.89
N GLU A 57 23.60 8.89 4.46
CA GLU A 57 23.27 10.21 4.98
C GLU A 57 22.21 10.83 4.07
N TYR A 58 21.14 11.39 4.63
CA TYR A 58 20.05 11.99 3.85
C TYR A 58 19.43 13.22 4.52
N GLY A 59 18.85 14.10 3.72
CA GLY A 59 18.19 15.34 4.17
C GLY A 59 17.44 16.05 3.04
N THR A 60 16.71 17.11 3.35
CA THR A 60 15.84 17.83 2.38
C THR A 60 16.56 18.94 1.61
N SER A 61 17.88 19.06 1.77
CA SER A 61 18.70 20.07 1.10
C SER A 61 20.02 19.47 0.64
N SER A 62 20.38 19.72 -0.62
CA SER A 62 21.66 19.29 -1.20
C SER A 62 22.85 19.70 -0.33
N GLY A 63 23.74 18.75 -0.04
CA GLY A 63 24.92 18.91 0.81
C GLY A 63 24.65 19.01 2.32
N ASN A 64 23.38 18.95 2.76
CA ASN A 64 22.99 19.04 4.17
C ASN A 64 22.12 17.84 4.58
N TYR A 65 22.76 16.84 5.18
CA TYR A 65 22.14 15.59 5.59
C TYR A 65 21.87 15.61 7.10
N THR A 66 20.59 15.68 7.47
CA THR A 66 20.15 15.78 8.87
C THR A 66 19.86 14.42 9.50
N MET A 67 19.76 13.38 8.69
CA MET A 67 19.45 12.01 9.09
C MET A 67 20.48 11.03 8.54
N GLN A 68 20.57 9.87 9.18
CA GLN A 68 21.50 8.82 8.82
C GLN A 68 20.91 7.46 9.15
N THR A 69 21.10 6.48 8.27
CA THR A 69 20.76 5.08 8.57
C THR A 69 21.74 4.49 9.59
N SER A 70 21.36 3.38 10.21
CA SER A 70 22.32 2.49 10.87
C SER A 70 23.33 1.94 9.87
N THR A 71 24.55 1.65 10.34
CA THR A 71 25.55 0.96 9.53
C THR A 71 25.10 -0.47 9.26
N VAL A 72 25.07 -0.84 7.99
CA VAL A 72 24.81 -2.20 7.48
C VAL A 72 26.06 -2.76 6.80
N SER A 73 26.16 -4.08 6.70
CA SER A 73 27.33 -4.76 6.13
C SER A 73 26.91 -5.87 5.18
N ALA A 74 27.67 -6.06 4.11
CA ALA A 74 27.49 -7.16 3.17
C ALA A 74 28.83 -7.81 2.81
N SER A 75 28.77 -9.08 2.44
CA SER A 75 29.91 -9.79 1.85
C SER A 75 30.16 -9.34 0.42
N ALA A 76 31.30 -9.74 -0.15
CA ALA A 76 31.59 -9.44 -1.55
C ALA A 76 30.56 -10.07 -2.49
N ASN A 77 30.00 -9.26 -3.38
CA ASN A 77 28.96 -9.57 -4.37
C ASN A 77 27.55 -9.84 -3.82
N ASP A 78 27.38 -9.86 -2.50
CA ASP A 78 26.04 -9.86 -1.90
C ASP A 78 25.49 -8.43 -1.86
N PRO A 79 24.17 -8.24 -2.03
CA PRO A 79 23.55 -6.94 -1.88
C PRO A 79 23.64 -6.45 -0.44
N LEU A 80 23.95 -5.17 -0.29
CA LEU A 80 23.77 -4.41 0.94
C LEU A 80 22.45 -3.64 0.79
N GLU A 81 21.55 -3.85 1.74
CA GLU A 81 20.26 -3.16 1.80
C GLU A 81 20.17 -2.30 3.07
N ALA A 82 19.65 -1.08 2.93
CA ALA A 82 19.31 -0.20 4.04
C ALA A 82 17.97 0.49 3.76
N VAL A 83 17.24 0.82 4.84
CA VAL A 83 16.02 1.62 4.77
C VAL A 83 16.35 3.03 5.24
N MET A 84 16.06 4.03 4.42
CA MET A 84 16.00 5.43 4.85
C MET A 84 14.56 5.69 5.29
N ASP A 85 14.35 5.91 6.58
CA ASP A 85 13.04 6.06 7.24
C ASP A 85 12.87 7.44 7.91
N GLY A 86 11.70 7.70 8.50
CA GLY A 86 11.40 9.02 9.08
C GLY A 86 11.30 10.11 8.03
N LEU A 87 10.93 9.75 6.80
CA LEU A 87 10.78 10.67 5.70
C LEU A 87 9.43 11.40 5.79
N THR A 88 9.40 12.62 5.28
CA THR A 88 8.14 13.37 5.13
C THR A 88 7.55 13.08 3.76
N VAL A 89 6.22 12.92 3.68
CA VAL A 89 5.47 12.80 2.43
C VAL A 89 5.68 14.04 1.53
N ASP A 90 5.50 13.90 0.22
CA ASP A 90 5.70 14.94 -0.79
C ASP A 90 7.06 15.66 -0.77
N THR A 91 8.10 15.01 -0.22
CA THR A 91 9.37 15.67 0.03
C THR A 91 10.49 15.13 -0.85
N ARG A 92 11.25 16.05 -1.43
CA ARG A 92 12.50 15.71 -2.12
C ARG A 92 13.63 15.53 -1.12
N TYR A 93 14.24 14.36 -1.13
CA TYR A 93 15.41 14.05 -0.33
C TYR A 93 16.67 14.00 -1.19
N TYR A 94 17.77 14.46 -0.61
CA TYR A 94 19.13 14.32 -1.10
C TYR A 94 19.84 13.33 -0.21
N TYR A 95 20.54 12.36 -0.79
CA TYR A 95 21.23 11.32 -0.04
C TYR A 95 22.57 10.96 -0.67
N ARG A 96 23.44 10.37 0.14
CA ARG A 96 24.70 9.77 -0.34
C ARG A 96 25.10 8.58 0.52
N MET A 97 25.78 7.63 -0.10
CA MET A 97 26.37 6.49 0.60
C MET A 97 27.73 6.87 1.20
N VAL A 98 27.97 6.46 2.44
CA VAL A 98 29.29 6.49 3.08
C VAL A 98 29.68 5.07 3.45
N TYR A 99 30.83 4.59 2.95
CA TYR A 99 31.21 3.19 3.05
C TYR A 99 32.65 2.99 3.51
N SER A 100 32.94 1.82 4.08
CA SER A 100 34.29 1.35 4.39
C SER A 100 34.42 -0.11 3.99
N GLN A 101 35.59 -0.53 3.49
CA GLN A 101 35.89 -1.95 3.33
C GLN A 101 35.83 -2.63 4.71
N ASN A 102 35.21 -3.80 4.79
CA ASN A 102 34.91 -4.43 6.08
C ASN A 102 36.20 -4.69 6.90
N GLY A 103 36.30 -4.15 8.11
CA GLY A 103 37.52 -4.14 8.94
C GLY A 103 38.50 -2.98 8.70
N GLY A 104 38.19 -2.08 7.76
CA GLY A 104 38.89 -0.82 7.53
C GLY A 104 38.43 0.30 8.49
N SER A 105 39.29 1.31 8.68
CA SER A 105 38.96 2.51 9.47
C SER A 105 38.70 3.76 8.61
N THR A 106 38.96 3.66 7.30
CA THR A 106 38.76 4.76 6.35
C THR A 106 37.36 4.66 5.76
N TRP A 107 36.58 5.74 5.90
CA TRP A 107 35.27 5.88 5.28
C TRP A 107 35.38 6.75 4.02
N THR A 108 34.75 6.30 2.95
CA THR A 108 34.71 6.95 1.65
C THR A 108 33.27 7.35 1.34
N THR A 109 33.09 8.60 0.93
CA THR A 109 31.79 9.16 0.54
C THR A 109 31.60 9.03 -0.97
N ARG A 110 30.43 8.57 -1.41
CA ARG A 110 30.00 8.54 -2.82
C ARG A 110 29.27 9.83 -3.22
N ASP A 111 28.93 9.93 -4.50
CA ASP A 111 28.20 11.07 -5.04
C ASP A 111 26.81 11.23 -4.40
N GLU A 112 26.30 12.47 -4.42
CA GLU A 112 24.95 12.78 -3.95
C GLU A 112 23.92 12.44 -5.04
N HIS A 113 22.81 11.85 -4.60
CA HIS A 113 21.63 11.55 -5.41
C HIS A 113 20.37 12.08 -4.74
N THR A 114 19.23 12.01 -5.42
CA THR A 114 17.97 12.55 -4.91
C THR A 114 16.78 11.68 -5.29
N PHE A 115 15.77 11.61 -4.44
CA PHE A 115 14.52 10.93 -4.73
C PHE A 115 13.33 11.72 -4.17
N GLN A 116 12.12 11.28 -4.51
CA GLN A 116 10.87 11.89 -4.10
C GLN A 116 10.04 10.86 -3.31
N THR A 117 9.53 11.22 -2.13
CA THR A 117 8.54 10.41 -1.41
C THR A 117 7.15 10.54 -2.03
N GLN A 118 6.20 9.70 -1.60
CA GLN A 118 4.84 9.65 -2.15
C GLN A 118 4.23 11.05 -2.35
N ARG A 119 3.61 11.26 -3.52
CA ARG A 119 2.85 12.47 -3.82
C ARG A 119 1.46 12.43 -3.17
N PRO A 120 0.96 13.55 -2.63
CA PRO A 120 -0.40 13.62 -2.11
C PRO A 120 -1.40 13.73 -3.27
N GLN A 121 -2.66 13.36 -3.03
CA GLN A 121 -3.75 13.55 -3.98
C GLN A 121 -3.81 15.01 -4.48
N GLY A 122 -4.10 15.20 -5.76
CA GLY A 122 -4.07 16.50 -6.45
C GLY A 122 -2.70 17.02 -6.88
N ALA A 123 -1.58 16.44 -6.40
CA ALA A 123 -0.25 16.85 -6.82
C ALA A 123 0.03 16.47 -8.27
N THR A 124 0.80 17.32 -8.96
CA THR A 124 1.29 17.02 -10.31
C THR A 124 2.64 16.34 -10.24
N TYR A 125 2.76 15.20 -10.91
CA TYR A 125 4.01 14.45 -10.98
C TYR A 125 4.11 13.69 -12.29
N LYS A 126 5.26 13.08 -12.54
CA LYS A 126 5.48 12.27 -13.73
C LYS A 126 6.12 10.93 -13.40
N PHE A 127 5.82 9.93 -14.19
CA PHE A 127 6.49 8.65 -14.20
C PHE A 127 6.78 8.20 -15.62
N THR A 128 7.66 7.23 -15.78
CA THR A 128 8.00 6.64 -17.09
C THR A 128 7.72 5.15 -17.11
N ILE A 129 7.45 4.61 -18.30
CA ILE A 129 7.16 3.20 -18.52
C ILE A 129 8.02 2.67 -19.67
N THR A 130 8.71 1.55 -19.46
CA THR A 130 9.38 0.75 -20.49
C THR A 130 8.85 -0.67 -20.49
N SER A 131 9.14 -1.41 -21.57
CA SER A 131 8.88 -2.84 -21.70
C SER A 131 9.80 -3.42 -22.77
N ASP A 132 10.06 -4.73 -22.73
CA ASP A 132 10.67 -5.48 -23.85
C ASP A 132 12.05 -4.95 -24.25
N SER A 133 12.94 -4.74 -23.27
CA SER A 133 14.29 -4.23 -23.56
C SER A 133 15.15 -5.23 -24.34
N HIS A 134 14.93 -6.54 -24.24
CA HIS A 134 15.49 -7.58 -25.13
C HIS A 134 17.00 -7.53 -25.46
N ILE A 135 17.83 -6.95 -24.60
CA ILE A 135 19.27 -6.75 -24.86
C ILE A 135 20.10 -8.04 -25.05
N ASN A 136 19.72 -9.18 -24.47
CA ASN A 136 20.39 -10.47 -24.63
C ASN A 136 19.49 -11.58 -25.25
N VAL A 137 18.30 -11.25 -25.74
CA VAL A 137 17.43 -12.21 -26.46
C VAL A 137 17.79 -12.24 -27.93
N GLY A 138 18.68 -13.15 -28.33
CA GLY A 138 18.93 -13.45 -29.76
C GLY A 138 19.37 -12.28 -30.66
N GLY A 139 19.79 -11.15 -30.09
CA GLY A 139 20.10 -9.91 -30.82
C GLY A 139 18.88 -9.09 -31.25
N LEU A 140 17.71 -9.30 -30.64
CA LEU A 140 16.47 -8.56 -30.90
C LEU A 140 16.57 -7.09 -30.46
N GLY A 141 17.03 -6.84 -29.24
CA GLY A 141 17.25 -5.50 -28.70
C GLY A 141 18.63 -4.93 -29.05
N ASN A 142 18.71 -3.60 -29.18
CA ASN A 142 19.95 -2.88 -29.40
C ASN A 142 20.42 -2.21 -28.10
N ILE A 143 21.56 -2.67 -27.57
CA ILE A 143 22.12 -2.17 -26.30
C ILE A 143 22.38 -0.66 -26.30
N SER A 144 22.81 -0.09 -27.43
CA SER A 144 23.06 1.35 -27.53
C SER A 144 21.76 2.15 -27.51
N GLN A 145 20.67 1.61 -28.09
CA GLN A 145 19.35 2.25 -28.01
C GLN A 145 18.80 2.16 -26.58
N TRP A 146 18.96 1.02 -25.90
CA TRP A 146 18.55 0.90 -24.49
C TRP A 146 19.25 1.91 -23.59
N ARG A 147 20.58 1.99 -23.68
CA ARG A 147 21.37 3.00 -22.97
C ARG A 147 20.88 4.43 -23.25
N GLN A 148 20.57 4.72 -24.51
CA GLN A 148 20.07 6.03 -24.92
C GLN A 148 18.68 6.33 -24.35
N ALA A 149 17.78 5.34 -24.29
CA ALA A 149 16.47 5.50 -23.67
C ALA A 149 16.62 5.82 -22.17
N LEU A 150 17.47 5.08 -21.47
CA LEU A 150 17.77 5.31 -20.06
C LEU A 150 18.40 6.68 -19.79
N ASP A 151 19.31 7.15 -20.65
CA ASP A 151 19.86 8.52 -20.58
C ASP A 151 18.76 9.59 -20.69
N ARG A 152 17.73 9.34 -21.51
CA ARG A 152 16.60 10.28 -21.67
C ARG A 152 15.63 10.21 -20.50
N ILE A 153 15.35 9.02 -19.99
CA ILE A 153 14.55 8.84 -18.77
C ILE A 153 15.22 9.56 -17.59
N ALA A 154 16.55 9.49 -17.46
CA ALA A 154 17.29 10.24 -16.46
C ALA A 154 17.07 11.76 -16.60
N LEU A 155 17.03 12.29 -17.83
CA LEU A 155 16.76 13.70 -18.10
C LEU A 155 15.31 14.12 -17.81
N ASP A 156 14.35 13.19 -17.92
CA ASP A 156 12.96 13.45 -17.58
C ASP A 156 12.77 13.70 -16.08
N ASN A 157 13.68 13.15 -15.27
CA ASN A 157 13.71 13.18 -13.81
C ASN A 157 12.36 12.75 -13.20
N PRO A 158 11.86 11.53 -13.53
CA PRO A 158 10.57 11.04 -13.07
C PRO A 158 10.59 10.68 -11.58
N ASP A 159 9.43 10.76 -10.96
CA ASP A 159 9.22 10.38 -9.56
C ASP A 159 9.35 8.86 -9.38
N LEU A 160 8.95 8.08 -10.39
CA LEU A 160 9.04 6.63 -10.43
C LEU A 160 9.14 6.10 -11.87
N HIS A 161 9.65 4.89 -12.03
CA HIS A 161 9.78 4.19 -13.31
C HIS A 161 9.17 2.79 -13.22
N LEU A 162 8.34 2.41 -14.20
CA LEU A 162 7.81 1.05 -14.33
C LEU A 162 8.43 0.35 -15.53
N ASP A 163 8.87 -0.89 -15.35
CA ASP A 163 9.29 -1.77 -16.44
C ASP A 163 8.33 -2.97 -16.53
N LEU A 164 7.73 -3.20 -17.70
CA LEU A 164 6.66 -4.19 -17.88
C LEU A 164 7.15 -5.58 -18.30
N GLY A 165 8.40 -5.93 -18.00
CA GLY A 165 8.96 -7.26 -18.25
C GLY A 165 9.72 -7.39 -19.58
N ASP A 166 10.23 -8.59 -19.82
CA ASP A 166 11.13 -8.96 -20.92
C ASP A 166 12.49 -8.23 -20.91
N THR A 167 12.94 -7.90 -19.69
CA THR A 167 14.16 -7.14 -19.44
C THR A 167 15.30 -8.01 -18.95
N PHE A 168 15.04 -8.95 -18.05
CA PHE A 168 16.10 -9.70 -17.36
C PHE A 168 16.46 -10.99 -18.07
N GLN A 169 15.55 -11.56 -18.87
CA GLN A 169 15.83 -12.61 -19.86
C GLN A 169 16.44 -13.88 -19.28
N MET A 170 15.56 -14.76 -18.88
CA MET A 170 15.82 -16.04 -18.26
C MET A 170 15.85 -17.21 -19.26
N ASP A 171 15.66 -16.94 -20.56
CA ASP A 171 15.72 -17.93 -21.63
C ASP A 171 17.00 -18.79 -21.56
N GLY A 172 16.82 -20.09 -21.41
CA GLY A 172 17.93 -21.04 -21.37
C GLY A 172 18.81 -20.95 -20.11
N VAL A 173 18.41 -20.19 -19.09
CA VAL A 173 19.05 -20.21 -17.77
C VAL A 173 18.81 -21.58 -17.13
N THR A 174 19.88 -22.20 -16.64
CA THR A 174 19.81 -23.55 -16.02
C THR A 174 20.32 -23.55 -14.58
N THR A 175 20.83 -22.41 -14.09
CA THR A 175 21.44 -22.28 -12.77
C THR A 175 21.15 -20.91 -12.17
N ALA A 176 21.06 -20.84 -10.84
CA ALA A 176 20.89 -19.58 -10.11
C ALA A 176 21.99 -18.54 -10.44
N ALA A 177 23.24 -18.98 -10.63
CA ALA A 177 24.36 -18.08 -10.96
C ALA A 177 24.22 -17.41 -12.34
N GLN A 178 23.58 -18.08 -13.30
CA GLN A 178 23.25 -17.47 -14.60
C GLN A 178 22.12 -16.45 -14.46
N ALA A 179 21.10 -16.75 -13.64
CA ALA A 179 20.05 -15.79 -13.30
C ALA A 179 20.65 -14.53 -12.65
N ASP A 180 21.49 -14.71 -11.62
CA ASP A 180 22.18 -13.61 -10.95
C ASP A 180 22.97 -12.75 -11.95
N ALA A 181 23.68 -13.37 -12.90
CA ALA A 181 24.46 -12.65 -13.91
C ALA A 181 23.57 -11.80 -14.83
N ASN A 182 22.39 -12.27 -15.20
CA ASN A 182 21.46 -11.55 -16.07
C ASN A 182 20.82 -10.35 -15.35
N TYR A 183 20.42 -10.51 -14.08
CA TYR A 183 19.94 -9.40 -13.27
C TYR A 183 21.03 -8.36 -12.98
N LEU A 184 22.26 -8.80 -12.62
CA LEU A 184 23.39 -7.90 -12.40
C LEU A 184 23.81 -7.15 -13.67
N PHE A 185 23.61 -7.74 -14.86
CA PHE A 185 23.87 -7.07 -16.13
C PHE A 185 22.93 -5.86 -16.33
N GLN A 186 21.62 -6.02 -16.08
CA GLN A 186 20.67 -4.91 -16.18
C GLN A 186 20.88 -3.86 -15.07
N ARG A 187 21.44 -4.26 -13.92
CA ARG A 187 21.79 -3.37 -12.81
C ARG A 187 22.97 -2.45 -13.10
N ALA A 188 23.76 -2.73 -14.14
CA ALA A 188 25.02 -2.02 -14.39
C ALA A 188 24.85 -0.49 -14.47
N VAL A 189 25.92 0.25 -14.14
CA VAL A 189 25.93 1.73 -14.10
C VAL A 189 25.49 2.38 -15.41
N ASP A 190 25.71 1.70 -16.53
CA ASP A 190 25.33 2.15 -17.87
C ASP A 190 24.02 1.53 -18.37
N MET A 191 23.36 0.69 -17.57
CA MET A 191 22.02 0.15 -17.79
C MET A 191 21.03 0.83 -16.82
N MET A 192 20.19 0.09 -16.11
CA MET A 192 19.21 0.67 -15.18
C MET A 192 19.88 1.46 -14.05
N GLY A 193 21.17 1.22 -13.77
CA GLY A 193 21.99 2.02 -12.86
C GLY A 193 22.10 3.51 -13.23
N LYS A 194 21.74 3.89 -14.47
CA LYS A 194 21.64 5.30 -14.91
C LYS A 194 20.50 6.08 -14.24
N ILE A 195 19.45 5.39 -13.82
CA ILE A 195 18.24 6.00 -13.26
C ILE A 195 17.97 5.53 -11.83
N SER A 196 18.39 4.32 -11.47
CA SER A 196 18.01 3.67 -10.21
C SER A 196 18.45 4.42 -8.94
N HIS A 197 19.46 5.28 -9.05
CA HIS A 197 19.95 6.06 -7.92
C HIS A 197 19.06 7.25 -7.56
N SER A 198 18.18 7.67 -8.47
CA SER A 198 17.30 8.82 -8.25
C SER A 198 15.82 8.56 -8.54
N THR A 199 15.54 7.55 -9.35
CA THR A 199 14.19 7.14 -9.71
C THR A 199 13.98 5.72 -9.22
N PRO A 200 13.06 5.51 -8.26
CA PRO A 200 12.65 4.18 -7.85
C PRO A 200 12.04 3.40 -9.01
N ILE A 201 12.42 2.13 -9.13
CA ILE A 201 12.00 1.25 -10.23
C ILE A 201 11.04 0.20 -9.70
N PHE A 202 9.93 0.02 -10.40
CA PHE A 202 8.91 -1.00 -10.15
C PHE A 202 8.89 -1.97 -11.33
N LEU A 203 8.84 -3.27 -11.04
CA LEU A 203 8.91 -4.32 -12.06
C LEU A 203 7.58 -5.08 -12.17
N ALA A 204 7.09 -5.25 -13.39
CA ALA A 204 6.19 -6.33 -13.75
C ALA A 204 6.99 -7.47 -14.42
N LEU A 205 6.44 -8.68 -14.39
CA LEU A 205 7.05 -9.85 -15.02
C LEU A 205 6.63 -9.92 -16.49
N GLY A 206 7.52 -10.37 -17.37
CA GLY A 206 7.23 -10.77 -18.75
C GLY A 206 7.53 -12.25 -18.97
N ASN A 207 7.20 -12.77 -20.16
CA ASN A 207 7.37 -14.21 -20.44
C ASN A 207 8.85 -14.59 -20.57
N HIS A 208 9.74 -13.65 -20.87
CA HIS A 208 11.18 -13.91 -20.85
C HIS A 208 11.76 -13.93 -19.44
N GLU A 209 11.03 -13.55 -18.39
CA GLU A 209 11.46 -13.82 -17.00
C GLU A 209 11.28 -15.29 -16.60
N ASN A 210 10.56 -16.08 -17.41
CA ASN A 210 10.31 -17.52 -17.21
C ASN A 210 9.72 -17.86 -15.82
N GLU A 211 8.86 -16.98 -15.29
CA GLU A 211 8.17 -17.17 -14.00
C GLU A 211 6.79 -17.85 -14.15
N GLU A 212 6.55 -18.56 -15.26
CA GLU A 212 5.29 -19.27 -15.49
C GLU A 212 5.09 -20.44 -14.52
N GLY A 213 3.84 -20.60 -14.06
CA GLY A 213 3.46 -21.58 -13.04
C GLY A 213 3.84 -23.03 -13.38
N TRP A 214 3.80 -23.39 -14.66
CA TRP A 214 4.18 -24.74 -15.12
C TRP A 214 5.69 -25.02 -15.04
N ASN A 215 6.55 -24.01 -14.90
CA ASN A 215 8.01 -24.21 -14.77
C ASN A 215 8.46 -24.40 -13.30
N PHE A 216 7.54 -24.45 -12.32
CA PHE A 216 7.88 -24.47 -10.88
C PHE A 216 8.32 -25.83 -10.33
N ASP A 217 7.83 -26.91 -10.93
CA ASP A 217 8.15 -28.30 -10.57
C ASP A 217 9.26 -28.91 -11.43
N ASP A 218 9.79 -28.14 -12.38
CA ASP A 218 11.01 -28.46 -13.12
C ASP A 218 12.18 -28.85 -12.20
N THR A 219 13.03 -29.74 -12.70
CA THR A 219 14.27 -30.13 -12.00
C THR A 219 15.19 -28.93 -11.75
N ASN A 220 15.21 -27.98 -12.69
CA ASN A 220 15.93 -26.71 -12.59
C ASN A 220 14.91 -25.57 -12.70
N PRO A 221 14.21 -25.23 -11.60
CA PRO A 221 13.06 -24.35 -11.66
C PRO A 221 13.51 -22.91 -11.94
N GLN A 222 13.43 -22.50 -13.21
CA GLN A 222 13.76 -21.14 -13.66
C GLN A 222 12.99 -20.06 -12.89
N PRO A 223 11.69 -20.22 -12.57
CA PRO A 223 10.99 -19.24 -11.74
C PRO A 223 11.67 -18.99 -10.40
N ILE A 224 12.15 -20.04 -9.72
CA ILE A 224 12.83 -19.91 -8.42
C ILE A 224 14.18 -19.18 -8.57
N PHE A 225 14.90 -19.40 -9.68
CA PHE A 225 16.13 -18.66 -9.94
C PHE A 225 15.86 -17.19 -10.25
N GLY A 226 14.82 -16.90 -11.06
CA GLY A 226 14.38 -15.56 -11.40
C GLY A 226 13.94 -14.77 -10.18
N ILE A 227 12.98 -15.29 -9.41
CA ILE A 227 12.46 -14.67 -8.18
C ILE A 227 13.59 -14.34 -7.21
N ASN A 228 14.48 -15.30 -6.95
CA ASN A 228 15.57 -15.10 -6.00
C ASN A 228 16.61 -14.08 -6.49
N ALA A 229 16.88 -14.00 -7.79
CA ALA A 229 17.76 -12.99 -8.36
C ALA A 229 17.11 -11.60 -8.34
N ARG A 230 15.82 -11.51 -8.71
CA ARG A 230 15.02 -10.28 -8.63
C ARG A 230 14.99 -9.73 -7.21
N LYS A 231 14.63 -10.55 -6.22
CA LYS A 231 14.56 -10.15 -4.81
C LYS A 231 15.89 -9.62 -4.26
N ARG A 232 17.02 -10.24 -4.62
CA ARG A 232 18.36 -9.77 -4.21
C ARG A 232 18.72 -8.40 -4.79
N TYR A 233 18.43 -8.17 -6.06
CA TYR A 233 19.03 -7.08 -6.83
C TYR A 233 18.05 -5.99 -7.24
N PHE A 234 16.75 -6.22 -7.17
CA PHE A 234 15.69 -5.30 -7.60
C PHE A 234 14.53 -5.40 -6.60
N PRO A 235 14.71 -4.85 -5.37
CA PRO A 235 13.71 -4.93 -4.32
C PRO A 235 12.37 -4.32 -4.77
N ASN A 236 11.37 -5.17 -5.00
CA ASN A 236 10.03 -4.79 -5.45
C ASN A 236 9.09 -4.65 -4.24
N PRO A 237 7.90 -4.04 -4.38
CA PRO A 237 6.94 -3.97 -3.29
C PRO A 237 6.55 -5.31 -2.69
N ILE A 238 6.45 -5.34 -1.37
CA ILE A 238 5.92 -6.44 -0.57
C ILE A 238 4.70 -5.93 0.21
N PRO A 239 3.72 -6.79 0.54
CA PRO A 239 2.55 -6.34 1.30
C PRO A 239 2.95 -5.80 2.69
N ASP A 240 2.54 -4.57 2.97
CA ASP A 240 2.71 -3.90 4.26
C ASP A 240 1.57 -2.89 4.49
N SER A 241 1.78 -1.85 5.31
CA SER A 241 0.77 -0.81 5.55
C SER A 241 0.56 0.15 4.37
N PHE A 242 1.52 0.22 3.44
CA PHE A 242 1.51 1.12 2.30
C PHE A 242 1.19 0.39 1.00
N TYR A 243 1.81 -0.77 0.78
CA TYR A 243 1.60 -1.63 -0.38
C TYR A 243 0.66 -2.77 -0.04
N SER A 244 -0.28 -3.06 -0.95
CA SER A 244 -0.98 -4.35 -0.97
C SER A 244 -0.37 -5.25 -2.05
N GLY A 245 -0.53 -6.57 -1.96
CA GLY A 245 0.00 -7.48 -2.98
C GLY A 245 -0.02 -8.94 -2.56
N ASN A 246 0.85 -9.73 -3.19
CA ASN A 246 0.99 -11.15 -2.92
C ASN A 246 1.55 -11.44 -1.53
N SER A 247 0.73 -12.01 -0.65
CA SER A 247 1.11 -12.43 0.70
C SER A 247 1.39 -13.95 0.82
N ASP A 248 1.50 -14.66 -0.29
CA ASP A 248 1.79 -16.10 -0.29
C ASP A 248 3.27 -16.36 0.03
N VAL A 249 3.50 -17.06 1.15
CA VAL A 249 4.81 -17.47 1.67
C VAL A 249 5.00 -18.98 1.63
N SER A 250 4.13 -19.71 0.92
CA SER A 250 4.13 -21.18 0.92
C SER A 250 5.34 -21.79 0.18
N GLU A 251 5.95 -21.06 -0.75
CA GLU A 251 7.12 -21.50 -1.49
C GLU A 251 8.43 -21.24 -0.72
N THR A 252 8.82 -22.22 0.09
CA THR A 252 10.02 -22.15 0.95
C THR A 252 11.36 -22.10 0.20
N ARG A 253 11.40 -22.35 -1.12
CA ARG A 253 12.62 -22.20 -1.96
C ARG A 253 12.92 -20.74 -2.29
N ILE A 254 11.97 -19.82 -2.12
CA ILE A 254 12.20 -18.37 -2.22
C ILE A 254 12.96 -17.91 -0.98
N ILE A 255 13.95 -17.05 -1.14
CA ILE A 255 14.80 -16.58 -0.04
C ILE A 255 14.09 -15.58 0.90
N GLU A 256 14.71 -15.34 2.06
CA GLU A 256 14.33 -14.29 3.02
C GLU A 256 12.91 -14.46 3.62
N ASP A 257 11.96 -13.62 3.23
CA ASP A 257 10.58 -13.61 3.72
C ASP A 257 9.65 -14.58 2.98
N HIS A 258 10.19 -15.32 1.99
CA HIS A 258 9.47 -16.25 1.11
C HIS A 258 8.39 -15.60 0.22
N LEU A 259 8.34 -14.27 0.13
CA LEU A 259 7.42 -13.54 -0.74
C LEU A 259 7.92 -13.45 -2.17
N ARG A 260 6.99 -13.50 -3.13
CA ARG A 260 7.28 -13.49 -4.58
C ARG A 260 7.52 -12.11 -5.16
N GLU A 261 6.89 -11.07 -4.59
CA GLU A 261 6.96 -9.68 -5.08
C GLU A 261 6.56 -9.53 -6.57
N ASP A 262 5.59 -10.32 -7.00
CA ASP A 262 5.14 -10.53 -8.39
C ASP A 262 3.93 -9.65 -8.78
N TYR A 263 2.98 -9.46 -7.85
CA TYR A 263 1.86 -8.52 -8.00
C TYR A 263 1.61 -7.69 -6.75
N TYR A 264 1.30 -6.42 -6.95
CA TYR A 264 1.19 -5.43 -5.88
C TYR A 264 0.47 -4.16 -6.36
N ALA A 265 0.00 -3.34 -5.41
CA ALA A 265 -0.68 -2.09 -5.67
C ALA A 265 -0.44 -1.05 -4.57
N TRP A 266 -0.45 0.22 -4.95
CA TRP A 266 -0.35 1.37 -4.05
C TRP A 266 -0.98 2.60 -4.68
N GLU A 267 -1.31 3.58 -3.85
CA GLU A 267 -1.71 4.90 -4.34
C GLU A 267 -0.51 5.85 -4.34
N TRP A 268 -0.42 6.69 -5.35
CA TRP A 268 0.58 7.76 -5.43
C TRP A 268 -0.03 8.93 -6.16
N GLY A 269 -0.18 10.06 -5.48
CA GLY A 269 -0.96 11.19 -5.98
C GLY A 269 -2.41 10.79 -6.22
N ASP A 270 -2.93 11.13 -7.40
CA ASP A 270 -4.31 10.84 -7.80
C ASP A 270 -4.49 9.43 -8.45
N VAL A 271 -3.46 8.59 -8.46
CA VAL A 271 -3.45 7.30 -9.18
C VAL A 271 -3.33 6.13 -8.20
N LEU A 272 -4.20 5.15 -8.35
CA LEU A 272 -3.96 3.77 -7.90
C LEU A 272 -3.17 3.02 -8.97
N PHE A 273 -1.95 2.61 -8.62
CA PHE A 273 -1.09 1.77 -9.44
C PHE A 273 -1.32 0.30 -9.08
N ILE A 274 -1.54 -0.55 -10.08
CA ILE A 274 -1.76 -1.99 -9.90
C ILE A 274 -0.88 -2.75 -10.86
N VAL A 275 0.05 -3.56 -10.36
CA VAL A 275 0.86 -4.48 -11.14
C VAL A 275 0.27 -5.88 -11.01
N LEU A 276 -0.07 -6.51 -12.13
CA LEU A 276 -0.55 -7.88 -12.21
C LEU A 276 0.54 -8.81 -12.74
N ASP A 277 0.50 -10.05 -12.26
CA ASP A 277 1.31 -11.16 -12.74
C ASP A 277 0.40 -12.17 -13.46
N PRO A 278 0.48 -12.28 -14.80
CA PRO A 278 -0.30 -13.26 -15.57
C PRO A 278 0.31 -14.68 -15.60
N PHE A 279 1.46 -14.91 -14.97
CA PHE A 279 2.30 -16.10 -15.16
C PHE A 279 2.21 -17.11 -14.00
N GLN A 280 2.35 -16.66 -12.76
CA GLN A 280 2.50 -17.53 -11.58
C GLN A 280 1.38 -18.57 -11.42
N TYR A 281 0.12 -18.20 -11.68
CA TYR A 281 -1.02 -19.09 -11.50
C TYR A 281 -1.39 -19.87 -12.76
N THR A 282 -0.72 -19.60 -13.88
CA THR A 282 -0.88 -20.37 -15.11
C THR A 282 -0.05 -21.65 -14.98
N MET A 283 -0.64 -22.69 -14.38
CA MET A 283 0.05 -23.96 -14.04
C MET A 283 0.12 -24.98 -15.18
N ASN A 284 -0.61 -24.78 -16.27
CA ASN A 284 -0.61 -25.68 -17.41
C ASN A 284 -0.27 -24.88 -18.66
N ASN A 285 0.73 -25.32 -19.43
CA ASN A 285 1.14 -24.63 -20.64
C ASN A 285 -0.03 -24.51 -21.65
N PRO A 286 -0.55 -23.30 -21.94
CA PRO A 286 -1.70 -23.11 -22.83
C PRO A 286 -1.38 -23.39 -24.30
N TYR A 287 -0.10 -23.33 -24.69
CA TYR A 287 0.35 -23.51 -26.07
C TYR A 287 1.69 -24.27 -26.16
N GLY A 288 2.23 -24.51 -27.36
CA GLY A 288 3.53 -25.20 -27.53
C GLY A 288 4.70 -24.22 -27.56
N ALA A 289 5.94 -24.70 -27.34
CA ALA A 289 7.14 -23.85 -27.21
C ALA A 289 7.24 -22.73 -28.27
N PHE A 290 7.08 -21.47 -27.81
CA PHE A 290 7.38 -20.23 -28.53
C PHE A 290 8.48 -19.45 -27.78
N ALA A 291 9.01 -18.39 -28.42
CA ALA A 291 10.19 -17.68 -27.94
C ALA A 291 10.05 -17.22 -26.48
N GLY A 292 11.06 -17.51 -25.66
CA GLY A 292 11.07 -17.20 -24.23
C GLY A 292 11.01 -18.43 -23.33
N GLU A 293 10.23 -19.45 -23.72
CA GLU A 293 9.81 -20.50 -22.79
C GLU A 293 10.54 -21.83 -23.02
N SER A 294 11.33 -22.26 -22.03
CA SER A 294 11.69 -23.67 -21.90
C SER A 294 10.63 -24.37 -21.07
N SER A 295 9.90 -25.30 -21.67
CA SER A 295 8.92 -26.13 -20.98
C SER A 295 9.11 -27.58 -21.40
N ASP A 296 9.19 -28.49 -20.44
CA ASP A 296 9.11 -29.94 -20.69
C ASP A 296 7.66 -30.44 -20.67
N ASP A 297 6.71 -29.58 -20.28
CA ASP A 297 5.28 -29.86 -20.27
C ASP A 297 4.63 -29.85 -21.66
N PRO A 298 3.67 -30.74 -21.90
CA PRO A 298 2.89 -30.73 -23.13
C PRO A 298 1.89 -29.56 -23.16
N ALA A 299 1.85 -28.89 -24.31
CA ALA A 299 0.82 -27.90 -24.62
C ALA A 299 -0.60 -28.46 -24.44
N SER A 300 -1.36 -27.84 -23.54
CA SER A 300 -2.78 -28.18 -23.32
C SER A 300 -3.67 -27.76 -24.50
N GLY A 301 -3.32 -26.66 -25.18
CA GLY A 301 -4.14 -26.02 -26.21
C GLY A 301 -5.40 -25.32 -25.68
N ASP A 302 -5.59 -25.26 -24.35
CA ASP A 302 -6.73 -24.56 -23.74
C ASP A 302 -6.29 -23.18 -23.25
N ARG A 303 -6.77 -22.13 -23.94
CA ARG A 303 -6.48 -20.74 -23.61
C ARG A 303 -7.10 -20.28 -22.29
N TRP A 304 -8.04 -21.05 -21.72
CA TRP A 304 -8.49 -20.85 -20.34
C TRP A 304 -7.47 -21.24 -19.29
N ASN A 305 -6.33 -21.82 -19.66
CA ASN A 305 -5.27 -22.07 -18.69
C ASN A 305 -4.58 -20.77 -18.27
N TRP A 306 -4.49 -19.77 -19.15
CA TRP A 306 -4.10 -18.41 -18.77
C TRP A 306 -5.01 -17.87 -17.66
N THR A 307 -4.44 -17.63 -16.49
CA THR A 307 -5.22 -17.25 -15.31
C THR A 307 -4.42 -16.40 -14.31
N LEU A 308 -5.07 -15.41 -13.71
CA LEU A 308 -4.59 -14.76 -12.46
C LEU A 308 -4.73 -15.71 -11.27
N GLY A 309 -5.45 -16.82 -11.40
CA GLY A 309 -5.84 -17.65 -10.27
C GLY A 309 -6.82 -16.93 -9.33
N GLN A 310 -7.39 -17.70 -8.40
CA GLN A 310 -8.44 -17.16 -7.52
C GLN A 310 -7.89 -16.14 -6.51
N ALA A 311 -6.66 -16.32 -6.02
CA ALA A 311 -6.06 -15.47 -5.00
C ALA A 311 -5.80 -14.05 -5.52
N GLN A 312 -5.06 -13.92 -6.62
CA GLN A 312 -4.78 -12.62 -7.23
C GLN A 312 -6.05 -11.99 -7.82
N TYR A 313 -6.99 -12.76 -8.40
CA TYR A 313 -8.28 -12.20 -8.82
C TYR A 313 -9.05 -11.57 -7.66
N ASN A 314 -9.12 -12.27 -6.51
CA ASN A 314 -9.82 -11.75 -5.33
C ASN A 314 -9.14 -10.50 -4.78
N TRP A 315 -7.81 -10.51 -4.71
CA TRP A 315 -7.02 -9.34 -4.33
C TRP A 315 -7.28 -8.19 -5.31
N PHE A 316 -7.13 -8.40 -6.61
CA PHE A 316 -7.36 -7.39 -7.65
C PHE A 316 -8.76 -6.79 -7.54
N LYS A 317 -9.80 -7.64 -7.40
CA LYS A 317 -11.18 -7.22 -7.16
C LYS A 317 -11.31 -6.31 -5.94
N GLN A 318 -10.75 -6.71 -4.80
CA GLN A 318 -10.79 -5.90 -3.58
C GLN A 318 -10.05 -4.57 -3.77
N THR A 319 -8.89 -4.59 -4.41
CA THR A 319 -8.06 -3.40 -4.68
C THR A 319 -8.81 -2.38 -5.55
N VAL A 320 -9.46 -2.80 -6.63
CA VAL A 320 -10.19 -1.86 -7.50
C VAL A 320 -11.54 -1.42 -6.93
N GLU A 321 -12.23 -2.26 -6.17
CA GLU A 321 -13.53 -1.95 -5.56
C GLU A 321 -13.41 -1.02 -4.35
N ASN A 322 -12.27 -1.06 -3.64
CA ASN A 322 -12.06 -0.29 -2.41
C ASN A 322 -11.26 1.01 -2.60
N SER A 323 -10.91 1.39 -3.83
CA SER A 323 -10.20 2.63 -4.11
C SER A 323 -11.09 3.65 -4.82
N ASP A 324 -10.99 4.89 -4.37
CA ASP A 324 -11.62 6.09 -4.93
C ASP A 324 -10.65 6.94 -5.75
N ALA A 325 -9.43 6.45 -6.02
CA ALA A 325 -8.43 7.15 -6.82
C ALA A 325 -9.00 7.61 -8.17
N LYS A 326 -8.69 8.86 -8.54
CA LYS A 326 -9.16 9.48 -9.79
C LYS A 326 -8.69 8.74 -11.01
N TYR A 327 -7.54 8.08 -10.94
CA TYR A 327 -7.08 7.19 -11.99
C TYR A 327 -6.77 5.83 -11.42
N LYS A 328 -7.13 4.78 -12.15
CA LYS A 328 -6.73 3.41 -11.83
C LYS A 328 -5.96 2.87 -13.02
N PHE A 329 -4.65 2.70 -12.83
CA PHE A 329 -3.73 2.24 -13.87
C PHE A 329 -3.28 0.81 -13.55
N ILE A 330 -3.58 -0.09 -14.48
CA ILE A 330 -3.19 -1.49 -14.40
C ILE A 330 -2.00 -1.72 -15.32
N PHE A 331 -1.02 -2.46 -14.83
CA PHE A 331 0.22 -2.80 -15.52
C PHE A 331 0.36 -4.31 -15.52
N ALA A 332 0.52 -4.92 -16.69
CA ALA A 332 0.86 -6.34 -16.82
C ALA A 332 1.58 -6.51 -18.17
N HIS A 333 2.44 -7.51 -18.31
CA HIS A 333 3.12 -7.70 -19.60
C HIS A 333 2.16 -8.02 -20.75
N HIS A 334 1.14 -8.86 -20.51
CA HIS A 334 0.05 -9.11 -21.43
C HIS A 334 -1.25 -9.49 -20.70
N GLN A 335 -2.38 -9.48 -21.40
CA GLN A 335 -3.66 -9.93 -20.86
C GLN A 335 -3.78 -11.47 -20.79
N LEU A 336 -4.94 -12.01 -20.42
CA LEU A 336 -5.14 -13.47 -20.33
C LEU A 336 -6.00 -13.99 -21.49
N GLY A 337 -5.48 -14.99 -22.22
CA GLY A 337 -6.20 -15.72 -23.28
C GLY A 337 -6.02 -15.19 -24.71
N GLY A 338 -5.89 -13.88 -24.92
CA GLY A 338 -5.42 -13.22 -26.16
C GLY A 338 -6.09 -13.62 -27.49
N THR A 339 -5.60 -13.09 -28.63
CA THR A 339 -6.24 -13.34 -29.94
C THR A 339 -5.84 -14.62 -30.65
N GLU A 340 -4.61 -15.09 -30.43
CA GLU A 340 -4.06 -16.28 -31.08
C GLU A 340 -3.91 -17.42 -30.07
N ASN A 341 -3.25 -18.52 -30.45
CA ASN A 341 -2.82 -19.54 -29.48
C ASN A 341 -1.82 -18.96 -28.47
N TYR A 342 -1.17 -17.84 -28.81
CA TYR A 342 -0.24 -17.07 -28.00
C TYR A 342 -0.90 -15.72 -27.65
N VAL A 343 -0.68 -15.18 -26.44
CA VAL A 343 -1.38 -13.96 -26.01
C VAL A 343 -0.82 -12.76 -26.78
N ARG A 344 -1.68 -12.01 -27.45
CA ARG A 344 -1.33 -10.86 -28.28
C ARG A 344 -2.49 -9.86 -28.32
N GLN A 345 -2.17 -8.61 -28.64
CA GLN A 345 -3.10 -7.46 -28.71
C GLN A 345 -3.61 -6.97 -27.35
N GLY A 346 -4.26 -5.81 -27.35
CA GLY A 346 -4.89 -5.18 -26.18
C GLY A 346 -6.42 -5.24 -26.21
N ALA A 347 -7.06 -4.24 -26.83
CA ALA A 347 -8.51 -4.07 -26.76
C ALA A 347 -9.31 -5.12 -27.55
N VAL A 348 -8.76 -5.65 -28.65
CA VAL A 348 -9.44 -6.63 -29.51
C VAL A 348 -9.84 -7.91 -28.76
N PRO A 349 -8.92 -8.63 -28.10
CA PRO A 349 -9.22 -9.86 -27.35
C PRO A 349 -9.87 -9.66 -25.98
N ALA A 350 -10.10 -8.43 -25.53
CA ALA A 350 -10.73 -8.15 -24.24
C ALA A 350 -12.01 -8.95 -23.90
N PRO A 351 -12.86 -9.40 -24.87
CA PRO A 351 -14.05 -10.21 -24.59
C PRO A 351 -13.78 -11.68 -24.31
N TRP A 352 -12.54 -12.14 -24.44
CA TRP A 352 -12.23 -13.56 -24.53
C TRP A 352 -11.65 -14.13 -23.23
N PHE A 353 -11.88 -15.42 -23.00
CA PHE A 353 -11.33 -16.24 -21.90
C PHE A 353 -11.53 -15.63 -20.51
N GLU A 354 -10.54 -15.70 -19.61
CA GLU A 354 -10.68 -15.13 -18.27
C GLU A 354 -10.87 -13.61 -18.30
N TRP A 355 -10.30 -12.94 -19.32
CA TRP A 355 -10.40 -11.50 -19.44
C TRP A 355 -11.83 -11.04 -19.69
N GLY A 356 -12.55 -11.61 -20.65
CA GLY A 356 -13.92 -11.16 -21.00
C GLY A 356 -15.03 -12.20 -20.98
N GLY A 357 -14.70 -13.47 -20.73
CA GLY A 357 -15.66 -14.53 -20.44
C GLY A 357 -16.08 -15.42 -21.61
N ASN A 358 -15.78 -15.03 -22.85
CA ASN A 358 -16.19 -15.78 -24.04
C ASN A 358 -15.08 -16.66 -24.59
N THR A 359 -15.42 -17.86 -25.05
CA THR A 359 -14.56 -18.67 -25.91
C THR A 359 -14.85 -18.31 -27.37
N VAL A 360 -13.79 -18.06 -28.16
CA VAL A 360 -13.90 -17.91 -29.61
C VAL A 360 -13.33 -19.15 -30.30
N ASN A 361 -14.13 -19.77 -31.18
CA ASN A 361 -13.68 -20.88 -32.01
C ASN A 361 -12.93 -20.33 -33.23
N SER A 362 -11.65 -20.72 -33.36
CA SER A 362 -10.73 -20.32 -34.42
C SER A 362 -11.22 -20.65 -35.85
N SER A 363 -12.24 -21.49 -36.00
CA SER A 363 -12.76 -21.93 -37.30
C SER A 363 -14.05 -21.22 -37.77
N ASN A 364 -14.79 -20.51 -36.91
CA ASN A 364 -16.05 -19.86 -37.31
C ASN A 364 -16.41 -18.55 -36.59
N GLN A 365 -15.54 -18.02 -35.72
CA GLN A 365 -15.76 -16.76 -34.97
C GLN A 365 -17.06 -16.70 -34.15
N ASN A 366 -17.70 -17.85 -33.88
CA ASN A 366 -18.84 -17.87 -32.96
C ASN A 366 -18.32 -17.74 -31.53
N GLU A 367 -18.85 -16.75 -30.81
CA GLU A 367 -18.58 -16.52 -29.40
C GLU A 367 -19.51 -17.36 -28.54
N THR A 368 -18.95 -18.05 -27.54
CA THR A 368 -19.72 -18.81 -26.55
C THR A 368 -19.33 -18.35 -25.15
N TRP A 369 -20.30 -17.92 -24.35
CA TRP A 369 -20.06 -17.56 -22.95
C TRP A 369 -19.75 -18.81 -22.12
N GLU A 370 -18.54 -18.87 -21.53
CA GLU A 370 -18.08 -20.02 -20.73
C GLU A 370 -17.53 -19.64 -19.35
N PHE A 371 -17.48 -18.35 -19.02
CA PHE A 371 -16.87 -17.85 -17.79
C PHE A 371 -17.31 -18.58 -16.52
N ASN A 372 -18.61 -18.70 -16.28
CA ASN A 372 -19.16 -19.30 -15.05
C ASN A 372 -18.74 -20.77 -14.89
N THR A 373 -18.52 -21.47 -16.01
CA THR A 373 -18.08 -22.87 -16.03
C THR A 373 -16.58 -22.95 -15.81
N LYS A 374 -15.82 -22.06 -16.42
CA LYS A 374 -14.35 -22.08 -16.43
C LYS A 374 -13.71 -21.40 -15.22
N ARG A 375 -14.45 -20.53 -14.51
CA ARG A 375 -14.03 -19.77 -13.32
C ARG A 375 -15.06 -19.80 -12.19
N PRO A 376 -15.39 -21.00 -11.65
CA PRO A 376 -16.26 -21.10 -10.49
C PRO A 376 -15.59 -20.42 -9.28
N GLY A 377 -16.17 -19.32 -8.80
CA GLY A 377 -15.62 -18.54 -7.67
C GLY A 377 -15.22 -17.11 -8.04
N MET A 378 -15.06 -16.81 -9.33
CA MET A 378 -14.88 -15.43 -9.80
C MET A 378 -16.24 -14.81 -10.09
N SER A 379 -16.44 -13.57 -9.64
CA SER A 379 -17.76 -12.90 -9.71
C SER A 379 -18.13 -12.42 -11.12
N LYS A 380 -17.12 -12.09 -11.94
CA LYS A 380 -17.24 -11.57 -13.31
C LYS A 380 -15.87 -11.59 -14.01
N PRO A 381 -15.81 -11.58 -15.35
CA PRO A 381 -14.55 -11.47 -16.09
C PRO A 381 -13.77 -10.20 -15.74
N ILE A 382 -12.44 -10.22 -15.92
CA ILE A 382 -11.54 -9.12 -15.54
C ILE A 382 -11.93 -7.81 -16.24
N HIS A 383 -12.21 -7.84 -17.54
CA HIS A 383 -12.66 -6.67 -18.30
C HIS A 383 -13.93 -6.05 -17.74
N GLN A 384 -14.92 -6.89 -17.40
CA GLN A 384 -16.14 -6.38 -16.78
C GLN A 384 -15.88 -5.81 -15.39
N LEU A 385 -14.99 -6.42 -14.62
CA LEU A 385 -14.56 -5.89 -13.33
C LEU A 385 -13.86 -4.53 -13.46
N MET A 386 -13.05 -4.35 -14.51
CA MET A 386 -12.41 -3.08 -14.82
C MET A 386 -13.43 -2.01 -15.21
N ILE A 387 -14.43 -2.34 -16.04
CA ILE A 387 -15.52 -1.43 -16.42
C ILE A 387 -16.30 -0.99 -15.17
N ASP A 388 -16.74 -1.95 -14.36
CA ASP A 388 -17.60 -1.70 -13.20
C ASP A 388 -16.91 -0.82 -12.13
N ASN A 389 -15.58 -0.76 -12.15
CA ASN A 389 -14.78 0.00 -11.19
C ASN A 389 -14.07 1.22 -11.79
N ASN A 390 -14.46 1.63 -13.00
CA ASN A 390 -13.89 2.76 -13.75
C ASN A 390 -12.36 2.67 -13.86
N VAL A 391 -11.82 1.56 -14.35
CA VAL A 391 -10.38 1.51 -14.65
C VAL A 391 -10.05 2.45 -15.79
N SER A 392 -9.03 3.29 -15.61
CA SER A 392 -8.71 4.35 -16.57
C SER A 392 -7.85 3.81 -17.72
N ALA A 393 -6.85 2.97 -17.39
CA ALA A 393 -5.94 2.39 -18.37
C ALA A 393 -5.39 1.03 -17.96
N PHE A 394 -5.19 0.18 -18.96
CA PHE A 394 -4.39 -1.03 -18.91
C PHE A 394 -3.15 -0.83 -19.81
N PHE A 395 -1.98 -0.72 -19.20
CA PHE A 395 -0.69 -0.65 -19.87
C PHE A 395 -0.11 -2.06 -19.97
N HIS A 396 0.29 -2.44 -21.19
CA HIS A 396 0.91 -3.74 -21.44
C HIS A 396 2.04 -3.65 -22.45
N GLY A 397 2.96 -4.60 -22.42
CA GLY A 397 4.06 -4.72 -23.36
C GLY A 397 3.83 -5.85 -24.34
N HIS A 398 4.87 -6.64 -24.58
CA HIS A 398 4.86 -7.91 -25.30
C HIS A 398 4.82 -7.79 -26.83
N ASP A 399 4.05 -6.88 -27.42
CA ASP A 399 3.84 -6.81 -28.88
C ASP A 399 4.83 -5.91 -29.62
N HIS A 400 5.75 -5.27 -28.90
CA HIS A 400 6.88 -4.51 -29.43
C HIS A 400 6.45 -3.41 -30.41
N GLN A 401 5.48 -2.58 -30.05
CA GLN A 401 5.02 -1.45 -30.87
C GLN A 401 4.37 -0.40 -29.97
N PHE A 402 4.13 0.82 -30.45
CA PHE A 402 3.30 1.76 -29.69
C PHE A 402 1.87 1.68 -30.21
N VAL A 403 0.91 1.33 -29.34
CA VAL A 403 -0.51 1.35 -29.71
C VAL A 403 -1.38 1.96 -28.63
N TYR A 404 -2.19 2.92 -29.03
CA TYR A 404 -3.21 3.55 -28.20
C TYR A 404 -4.61 3.12 -28.69
N GLU A 405 -5.25 2.26 -27.91
CA GLU A 405 -6.61 1.80 -28.14
C GLU A 405 -7.56 2.29 -27.05
N LYS A 406 -8.84 2.44 -27.39
CA LYS A 406 -9.93 2.70 -26.43
C LYS A 406 -11.05 1.71 -26.61
N ARG A 407 -11.51 1.13 -25.50
CA ARG A 407 -12.62 0.19 -25.48
C ARG A 407 -13.38 0.29 -24.16
N ASP A 408 -14.70 0.41 -24.24
CA ASP A 408 -15.59 0.38 -23.08
C ASP A 408 -15.21 1.38 -21.97
N GLY A 409 -14.69 2.55 -22.37
CA GLY A 409 -14.22 3.60 -21.45
C GLY A 409 -12.78 3.43 -20.94
N ILE A 410 -12.12 2.31 -21.25
CA ILE A 410 -10.77 1.97 -20.78
C ILE A 410 -9.76 2.22 -21.91
N VAL A 411 -8.61 2.80 -21.56
CA VAL A 411 -7.45 2.87 -22.46
C VAL A 411 -6.68 1.56 -22.41
N TYR A 412 -6.43 0.97 -23.58
CA TYR A 412 -5.49 -0.15 -23.73
C TYR A 412 -4.24 0.40 -24.41
N GLN A 413 -3.15 0.48 -23.64
CA GLN A 413 -1.90 1.08 -24.08
C GLN A 413 -0.81 0.01 -24.20
N GLU A 414 -0.47 -0.34 -25.44
CA GLU A 414 0.71 -1.14 -25.75
C GLU A 414 1.96 -0.26 -25.65
N VAL A 415 2.89 -0.62 -24.76
CA VAL A 415 4.13 0.07 -24.46
C VAL A 415 5.20 -0.35 -25.47
N PRO A 416 5.81 0.60 -26.20
CA PRO A 416 6.81 0.30 -27.21
C PRO A 416 8.11 -0.20 -26.58
N SER A 417 8.86 -0.99 -27.35
CA SER A 417 10.21 -1.39 -26.94
C SER A 417 11.19 -0.22 -27.11
N PRO A 418 11.99 0.12 -26.07
CA PRO A 418 12.95 1.21 -26.12
C PRO A 418 14.21 0.85 -26.91
N SER A 419 14.48 -0.44 -27.12
CA SER A 419 15.75 -0.92 -27.66
C SER A 419 15.63 -1.51 -29.07
N MET A 420 14.41 -1.83 -29.54
CA MET A 420 14.22 -2.45 -30.85
C MET A 420 14.19 -1.43 -32.00
N GLY A 421 14.56 -1.87 -33.20
CA GLY A 421 14.55 -1.02 -34.40
C GLY A 421 13.15 -0.67 -34.92
N THR A 422 13.06 0.39 -35.74
CA THR A 422 11.84 0.80 -36.44
C THR A 422 11.37 -0.32 -37.39
N GLY A 423 10.16 -0.84 -37.18
CA GLY A 423 9.56 -1.90 -38.01
C GLY A 423 9.67 -3.33 -37.46
N ASN A 424 10.22 -3.50 -36.25
CA ASN A 424 10.32 -4.81 -35.58
C ASN A 424 9.07 -5.21 -34.77
N GLY A 425 7.95 -4.48 -34.90
CA GLY A 425 6.67 -4.85 -34.28
C GLY A 425 5.92 -5.90 -35.10
N PHE A 426 5.00 -6.63 -34.47
CA PHE A 426 4.26 -7.72 -35.11
C PHE A 426 3.15 -7.25 -36.08
N ASN A 427 2.94 -5.93 -36.23
CA ASN A 427 1.93 -5.31 -37.10
C ASN A 427 0.48 -5.79 -36.85
N LEU A 428 0.20 -6.22 -35.62
CA LEU A 428 -1.04 -6.90 -35.22
C LEU A 428 -2.26 -5.98 -35.21
N TYR A 429 -2.04 -4.67 -35.01
CA TYR A 429 -3.11 -3.70 -34.75
C TYR A 429 -3.62 -2.99 -36.00
N THR A 430 -3.12 -3.35 -37.19
CA THR A 430 -3.49 -2.70 -38.46
C THR A 430 -5.01 -2.68 -38.71
N ASN A 431 -5.70 -3.73 -38.28
CA ASN A 431 -7.15 -3.89 -38.47
C ASN A 431 -7.95 -3.74 -37.17
N SER A 432 -7.33 -3.32 -36.07
CA SER A 432 -8.08 -3.12 -34.83
C SER A 432 -9.01 -1.90 -34.96
N PRO A 433 -10.32 -2.04 -34.68
CA PRO A 433 -11.26 -0.92 -34.71
C PRO A 433 -11.13 -0.01 -33.49
N TYR A 434 -10.34 -0.39 -32.48
CA TYR A 434 -10.20 0.33 -31.22
C TYR A 434 -9.01 1.30 -31.22
N VAL A 435 -8.09 1.15 -32.18
CA VAL A 435 -6.95 2.04 -32.37
C VAL A 435 -7.44 3.45 -32.64
N GLN A 436 -6.94 4.40 -31.83
CA GLN A 436 -7.27 5.80 -31.97
C GLN A 436 -6.51 6.42 -33.16
N PRO A 437 -7.01 7.50 -33.78
CA PRO A 437 -6.37 8.12 -34.94
C PRO A 437 -4.89 8.44 -34.71
N GLY A 438 -4.02 7.87 -35.56
CA GLY A 438 -2.57 8.03 -35.47
C GLY A 438 -1.90 7.27 -34.31
N GLY A 439 -2.67 6.52 -33.52
CA GLY A 439 -2.23 5.81 -32.32
C GLY A 439 -1.66 4.42 -32.59
N ASN A 440 -1.16 4.12 -33.78
CA ASN A 440 -0.42 2.88 -34.07
C ASN A 440 0.89 3.28 -34.74
N LEU A 441 1.99 3.21 -33.99
CA LEU A 441 3.30 3.73 -34.39
C LEU A 441 4.40 2.69 -34.15
N PRO A 442 5.45 2.68 -34.98
CA PRO A 442 6.57 1.77 -34.80
C PRO A 442 7.45 2.16 -33.61
N ASN A 443 8.24 1.19 -33.14
CA ASN A 443 9.37 1.40 -32.23
C ASN A 443 10.44 2.35 -32.80
N SER A 444 11.42 2.80 -32.00
CA SER A 444 11.59 2.58 -30.55
C SER A 444 11.33 3.82 -29.71
N GLY A 445 10.93 3.56 -28.46
CA GLY A 445 10.79 4.58 -27.44
C GLY A 445 10.23 4.04 -26.14
N TYR A 446 9.81 4.94 -25.27
CA TYR A 446 9.22 4.66 -23.96
C TYR A 446 8.06 5.63 -23.71
N LEU A 447 7.27 5.39 -22.67
CA LEU A 447 6.20 6.32 -22.28
C LEU A 447 6.64 7.22 -21.14
N ARG A 448 6.26 8.49 -21.24
CA ARG A 448 6.28 9.44 -20.13
C ARG A 448 4.84 9.82 -19.81
N VAL A 449 4.43 9.66 -18.56
CA VAL A 449 3.08 9.98 -18.11
C VAL A 449 3.17 11.09 -17.08
N THR A 450 2.53 12.22 -17.34
CA THR A 450 2.39 13.34 -16.40
C THR A 450 0.98 13.35 -15.85
N VAL A 451 0.85 13.11 -14.56
CA VAL A 451 -0.43 13.04 -13.85
C VAL A 451 -0.72 14.39 -13.20
N SER A 452 -1.95 14.85 -13.34
CA SER A 452 -2.48 16.04 -12.66
C SER A 452 -3.90 15.76 -12.16
N SER A 453 -4.44 16.69 -11.37
CA SER A 453 -5.81 16.63 -10.88
C SER A 453 -6.88 16.66 -11.97
N THR A 454 -6.54 17.14 -13.18
CA THR A 454 -7.48 17.32 -14.30
C THR A 454 -7.32 16.32 -15.44
N ASN A 455 -6.11 15.80 -15.65
CA ASN A 455 -5.84 14.74 -16.63
C ASN A 455 -4.51 14.03 -16.34
N ALA A 456 -4.33 12.84 -16.91
CA ALA A 456 -3.03 12.19 -17.07
C ALA A 456 -2.60 12.26 -18.55
N LEU A 457 -1.56 13.04 -18.84
CA LEU A 457 -0.97 13.19 -20.17
C LEU A 457 0.02 12.05 -20.41
N VAL A 458 -0.26 11.19 -21.40
CA VAL A 458 0.61 10.11 -21.86
C VAL A 458 1.35 10.57 -23.12
N GLU A 459 2.67 10.49 -23.10
CA GLU A 459 3.55 10.87 -24.20
C GLU A 459 4.44 9.70 -24.62
N TYR A 460 4.43 9.37 -25.92
CA TYR A 460 5.36 8.42 -26.51
C TYR A 460 6.65 9.14 -26.91
N ILE A 461 7.74 8.86 -26.20
CA ILE A 461 9.04 9.49 -26.43
C ILE A 461 9.92 8.57 -27.29
N SER A 462 10.34 9.05 -28.45
CA SER A 462 11.23 8.29 -29.34
C SER A 462 12.63 8.12 -28.73
N THR A 463 13.17 6.90 -28.70
CA THR A 463 14.53 6.64 -28.19
C THR A 463 15.58 7.39 -29.01
N SER A 464 15.45 7.39 -30.34
CA SER A 464 16.46 7.96 -31.24
C SER A 464 16.50 9.48 -31.19
N SER A 465 15.33 10.14 -31.22
CA SER A 465 15.22 11.60 -31.27
C SER A 465 15.07 12.26 -29.89
N GLY A 466 14.36 11.61 -28.96
CA GLY A 466 13.91 12.18 -27.69
C GLY A 466 12.68 13.07 -27.80
N ASN A 467 12.10 13.17 -29.00
CA ASN A 467 10.89 13.97 -29.21
C ASN A 467 9.65 13.17 -28.82
N VAL A 468 8.62 13.89 -28.39
CA VAL A 468 7.26 13.37 -28.29
C VAL A 468 6.78 13.04 -29.70
N THR A 469 6.52 11.76 -29.95
CA THR A 469 6.07 11.23 -31.26
C THR A 469 4.56 11.15 -31.31
N TYR A 470 3.92 10.94 -30.16
CA TYR A 470 2.47 10.92 -29.98
C TYR A 470 2.14 11.30 -28.54
N SER A 471 0.99 11.93 -28.33
CA SER A 471 0.50 12.25 -26.99
C SER A 471 -1.02 12.23 -26.94
N TYR A 472 -1.57 11.82 -25.81
CA TYR A 472 -2.99 11.91 -25.52
C TYR A 472 -3.22 12.05 -24.01
N SER A 473 -4.42 12.48 -23.62
CA SER A 473 -4.79 12.61 -22.21
C SER A 473 -5.84 11.57 -21.81
N ILE A 474 -5.72 11.07 -20.59
CA ILE A 474 -6.70 10.25 -19.89
C ILE A 474 -7.42 11.13 -18.88
N ALA A 475 -8.75 11.11 -18.90
CA ALA A 475 -9.58 11.88 -17.97
C ALA A 475 -9.74 11.14 -16.62
N PRO A 476 -9.95 11.86 -15.51
CA PRO A 476 -10.19 11.25 -14.21
C PRO A 476 -11.56 10.54 -14.15
N ASN A 477 -11.60 9.41 -13.45
CA ASN A 477 -12.79 8.63 -13.14
C ASN A 477 -13.82 9.48 -12.36
N GLY A 478 -15.08 9.44 -12.77
CA GLY A 478 -16.16 10.20 -12.11
C GLY A 478 -16.15 11.71 -12.42
N GLY A 479 -15.18 12.20 -13.19
CA GLY A 479 -15.24 13.51 -13.82
C GLY A 479 -16.27 13.49 -14.94
N GLY A 480 -17.50 13.94 -14.64
CA GLY A 480 -18.45 14.30 -15.68
C GLY A 480 -17.74 15.17 -16.72
N THR A 481 -17.99 14.88 -18.00
CA THR A 481 -17.60 15.74 -19.11
C THR A 481 -18.08 17.15 -18.79
N GLY A 482 -17.17 18.02 -18.35
CA GLY A 482 -17.49 19.43 -18.21
C GLY A 482 -17.82 19.94 -19.59
N ASN A 483 -19.06 20.39 -19.78
CA ASN A 483 -19.53 21.07 -20.98
C ASN A 483 -18.52 22.14 -21.41
N THR A 484 -17.94 22.01 -22.60
CA THR A 484 -17.04 23.02 -23.17
C THR A 484 -17.90 24.17 -23.68
N PRO A 485 -17.67 25.42 -23.23
CA PRO A 485 -18.48 26.54 -23.70
C PRO A 485 -18.45 26.67 -25.23
N PRO A 486 -19.56 27.08 -25.88
CA PRO A 486 -19.61 27.32 -27.31
C PRO A 486 -18.64 28.45 -27.69
N SER A 487 -18.28 28.58 -28.97
CA SER A 487 -17.52 29.74 -29.49
C SER A 487 -18.45 30.72 -30.19
N ALA A 488 -18.53 31.95 -29.67
CA ALA A 488 -19.31 33.04 -30.24
C ALA A 488 -18.56 33.73 -31.38
N VAL A 489 -19.24 33.97 -32.50
CA VAL A 489 -18.69 34.73 -33.63
C VAL A 489 -19.74 35.70 -34.17
N ALA A 490 -19.53 36.99 -33.93
CA ALA A 490 -20.41 38.08 -34.31
C ALA A 490 -19.94 38.76 -35.62
N ALA A 491 -20.87 39.00 -36.54
CA ALA A 491 -20.60 39.84 -37.71
C ALA A 491 -21.75 40.82 -37.98
N ALA A 492 -21.44 41.95 -38.60
CA ALA A 492 -22.42 43.00 -38.91
C ALA A 492 -22.13 43.67 -40.27
N THR A 493 -23.16 44.16 -40.96
CA THR A 493 -23.01 44.91 -42.21
C THR A 493 -24.15 45.92 -42.41
N PRO A 494 -23.87 47.20 -42.71
CA PRO A 494 -22.57 47.89 -42.62
C PRO A 494 -22.17 48.20 -41.16
N THR A 495 -20.87 48.39 -40.89
CA THR A 495 -20.36 48.77 -39.54
C THR A 495 -20.20 50.28 -39.32
N SER A 496 -20.49 51.12 -40.33
CA SER A 496 -20.51 52.57 -40.16
C SER A 496 -21.45 53.30 -41.13
N GLY A 497 -21.92 54.50 -40.75
CA GLY A 497 -22.81 55.33 -41.56
C GLY A 497 -23.34 56.60 -40.86
N THR A 498 -24.42 57.18 -41.37
CA THR A 498 -25.09 58.36 -40.79
C THR A 498 -26.41 57.95 -40.15
N ALA A 499 -26.84 58.67 -39.10
CA ALA A 499 -28.12 58.39 -38.46
C ALA A 499 -29.29 58.78 -39.37
N PRO A 500 -30.33 57.93 -39.53
CA PRO A 500 -30.46 56.57 -39.00
C PRO A 500 -29.70 55.52 -39.85
N LEU A 501 -28.95 54.62 -39.18
CA LEU A 501 -28.17 53.55 -39.81
C LEU A 501 -28.79 52.17 -39.55
N ALA A 502 -29.28 51.50 -40.59
CA ALA A 502 -29.74 50.10 -40.52
C ALA A 502 -28.56 49.13 -40.71
N VAL A 503 -28.43 48.15 -39.82
CA VAL A 503 -27.35 47.17 -39.76
C VAL A 503 -27.93 45.76 -39.63
N ALA A 504 -27.48 44.84 -40.48
CA ALA A 504 -27.77 43.43 -40.38
C ALA A 504 -26.68 42.71 -39.59
N PHE A 505 -27.06 41.91 -38.59
CA PHE A 505 -26.16 41.12 -37.75
C PHE A 505 -26.28 39.62 -38.04
N THR A 506 -25.20 38.88 -37.86
CA THR A 506 -25.18 37.41 -37.98
C THR A 506 -24.32 36.79 -36.89
N GLY A 507 -24.90 35.83 -36.17
CA GLY A 507 -24.23 34.96 -35.20
C GLY A 507 -24.10 33.52 -35.68
N ASN A 508 -24.52 33.21 -36.92
CA ASN A 508 -24.49 31.86 -37.50
C ASN A 508 -23.09 31.25 -37.62
N ASN A 509 -22.05 32.06 -37.50
CA ASN A 509 -20.66 31.58 -37.53
C ASN A 509 -20.20 31.04 -36.16
N SER A 510 -21.04 31.15 -35.13
CA SER A 510 -20.80 30.56 -33.82
C SER A 510 -20.93 29.04 -33.88
N SER A 511 -20.09 28.31 -33.15
CA SER A 511 -20.04 26.86 -33.18
C SER A 511 -19.85 26.28 -31.78
N ASP A 512 -20.26 25.04 -31.59
CA ASP A 512 -20.09 24.31 -30.35
C ASP A 512 -19.44 22.95 -30.69
N SER A 513 -18.37 22.60 -29.97
CA SER A 513 -17.52 21.45 -30.27
C SER A 513 -18.08 20.13 -29.73
N ASP A 514 -18.89 20.21 -28.68
CA ASP A 514 -19.39 19.09 -27.88
C ASP A 514 -20.90 19.18 -27.64
N GLY A 515 -21.54 20.28 -28.03
CA GLY A 515 -22.99 20.46 -27.97
C GLY A 515 -23.61 21.15 -29.18
N THR A 516 -24.74 21.79 -28.92
CA THR A 516 -25.52 22.59 -29.87
C THR A 516 -25.91 23.91 -29.24
N ILE A 517 -25.76 25.01 -29.98
CA ILE A 517 -26.22 26.34 -29.53
C ILE A 517 -27.74 26.37 -29.49
N VAL A 518 -28.32 26.59 -28.31
CA VAL A 518 -29.77 26.68 -28.09
C VAL A 518 -30.27 28.10 -27.90
N ASN A 519 -29.39 29.05 -27.62
CA ASN A 519 -29.78 30.45 -27.42
C ASN A 519 -28.78 31.44 -28.04
N TYR A 520 -29.32 32.53 -28.58
CA TYR A 520 -28.56 33.68 -29.09
C TYR A 520 -29.14 34.93 -28.43
N VAL A 521 -28.30 35.79 -27.86
CA VAL A 521 -28.71 37.06 -27.26
C VAL A 521 -27.80 38.16 -27.80
N TRP A 522 -28.41 39.20 -28.36
CA TRP A 522 -27.72 40.40 -28.82
C TRP A 522 -28.06 41.58 -27.93
N THR A 523 -27.06 42.38 -27.56
CA THR A 523 -27.24 43.74 -27.04
C THR A 523 -26.59 44.72 -28.00
N PHE A 524 -27.29 45.71 -28.52
CA PHE A 524 -26.78 46.58 -29.59
C PHE A 524 -26.01 47.83 -29.10
N GLY A 525 -25.85 48.01 -27.78
CA GLY A 525 -25.12 49.16 -27.23
C GLY A 525 -25.91 50.48 -27.20
N ASP A 526 -27.13 50.52 -27.72
CA ASP A 526 -28.08 51.65 -27.58
C ASP A 526 -29.23 51.35 -26.59
N GLY A 527 -29.12 50.26 -25.85
CA GLY A 527 -30.11 49.79 -24.87
C GLY A 527 -31.13 48.80 -25.44
N SER A 528 -31.11 48.52 -26.75
CA SER A 528 -31.97 47.51 -27.37
C SER A 528 -31.31 46.12 -27.45
N THR A 529 -32.13 45.07 -27.55
CA THR A 529 -31.69 43.66 -27.57
C THR A 529 -32.44 42.82 -28.59
N ALA A 530 -31.87 41.71 -29.04
CA ALA A 530 -32.54 40.68 -29.83
C ALA A 530 -32.16 39.27 -29.36
N SER A 531 -32.98 38.26 -29.64
CA SER A 531 -32.74 36.87 -29.20
C SER A 531 -32.70 35.86 -30.33
N THR A 532 -32.34 36.31 -31.54
CA THR A 532 -32.23 35.47 -32.73
C THR A 532 -30.80 35.49 -33.24
N ALA A 533 -30.39 34.44 -33.98
CA ALA A 533 -29.03 34.37 -34.51
C ALA A 533 -28.70 35.53 -35.47
N ASN A 534 -29.68 35.99 -36.26
CA ASN A 534 -29.45 37.00 -37.31
C ASN A 534 -30.46 38.17 -37.25
N PRO A 535 -30.34 39.08 -36.27
CA PRO A 535 -31.24 40.21 -36.16
C PRO A 535 -30.84 41.37 -37.09
N ASN A 536 -31.81 42.21 -37.46
CA ASN A 536 -31.55 43.52 -38.05
C ASN A 536 -31.83 44.60 -37.00
N HIS A 537 -30.97 45.60 -36.90
CA HIS A 537 -31.12 46.71 -35.96
C HIS A 537 -30.86 48.07 -36.62
N THR A 538 -31.49 49.14 -36.14
CA THR A 538 -31.34 50.49 -36.71
C THR A 538 -30.95 51.50 -35.63
N TYR A 539 -29.75 52.08 -35.77
CA TYR A 539 -29.25 53.11 -34.88
C TYR A 539 -29.76 54.49 -35.31
N SER A 540 -30.59 55.09 -34.46
CA SER A 540 -31.34 56.32 -34.81
C SER A 540 -30.60 57.62 -34.46
N SER A 541 -29.44 57.55 -33.82
CA SER A 541 -28.67 58.73 -33.39
C SER A 541 -27.20 58.53 -33.70
N ALA A 542 -26.47 59.64 -33.83
CA ALA A 542 -25.03 59.56 -33.95
C ALA A 542 -24.41 59.10 -32.64
N GLY A 543 -23.42 58.22 -32.74
CA GLY A 543 -22.75 57.58 -31.62
C GLY A 543 -21.90 56.41 -32.10
N ASN A 544 -21.01 55.96 -31.24
CA ASN A 544 -20.34 54.68 -31.39
C ASN A 544 -21.07 53.68 -30.50
N TYR A 545 -21.56 52.60 -31.09
CA TYR A 545 -22.33 51.57 -30.42
C TYR A 545 -21.57 50.25 -30.46
N THR A 546 -21.53 49.53 -29.35
CA THR A 546 -20.96 48.18 -29.29
C THR A 546 -22.08 47.16 -29.26
N ALA A 547 -22.21 46.39 -30.33
CA ALA A 547 -23.11 45.24 -30.37
C ALA A 547 -22.38 44.00 -29.84
N VAL A 548 -22.97 43.31 -28.87
CA VAL A 548 -22.44 42.07 -28.26
C VAL A 548 -23.40 40.93 -28.58
N LEU A 549 -22.87 39.84 -29.11
CA LEU A 549 -23.54 38.55 -29.22
C LEU A 549 -23.11 37.67 -28.05
N THR A 550 -24.05 37.07 -27.36
CA THR A 550 -23.85 35.98 -26.40
C THR A 550 -24.57 34.74 -26.92
N VAL A 551 -23.88 33.61 -27.01
CA VAL A 551 -24.47 32.31 -27.36
C VAL A 551 -24.49 31.39 -26.14
N THR A 552 -25.49 30.51 -26.05
CA THR A 552 -25.60 29.49 -25.00
C THR A 552 -25.85 28.12 -25.63
N ASP A 553 -25.14 27.09 -25.16
CA ASP A 553 -25.33 25.71 -25.59
C ASP A 553 -26.49 24.99 -24.88
N ASN A 554 -26.75 23.74 -25.28
CA ASN A 554 -27.80 22.87 -24.72
C ASN A 554 -27.54 22.39 -23.29
N GLU A 555 -26.38 22.70 -22.71
CA GLU A 555 -25.95 22.34 -21.37
C GLU A 555 -25.76 23.57 -20.45
N GLY A 556 -25.99 24.78 -20.99
CA GLY A 556 -26.06 26.04 -20.27
C GLY A 556 -24.78 26.88 -20.24
N ALA A 557 -23.69 26.47 -20.88
CA ALA A 557 -22.48 27.30 -20.94
C ALA A 557 -22.57 28.35 -22.05
N THR A 558 -21.84 29.45 -21.88
CA THR A 558 -21.97 30.66 -22.72
C THR A 558 -20.63 31.22 -23.15
N ASP A 559 -20.60 31.81 -24.33
CA ASP A 559 -19.50 32.65 -24.83
C ASP A 559 -20.04 33.91 -25.51
N SER A 560 -19.20 34.92 -25.69
CA SER A 560 -19.62 36.20 -26.29
C SER A 560 -18.57 36.82 -27.20
N ASP A 561 -19.04 37.48 -28.27
CA ASP A 561 -18.23 38.24 -29.23
C ASP A 561 -18.85 39.62 -29.49
N GLN A 562 -18.04 40.62 -29.82
CA GLN A 562 -18.46 42.02 -29.92
C GLN A 562 -18.02 42.70 -31.23
N ILE A 563 -18.86 43.62 -31.71
CA ILE A 563 -18.61 44.42 -32.92
C ILE A 563 -19.01 45.89 -32.73
N SER A 564 -18.14 46.80 -33.19
CA SER A 564 -18.37 48.25 -33.12
C SER A 564 -19.13 48.78 -34.34
N ILE A 565 -20.11 49.65 -34.10
CA ILE A 565 -20.91 50.35 -35.11
C ILE A 565 -20.79 51.87 -34.93
N THR A 566 -20.33 52.59 -35.97
CA THR A 566 -20.15 54.05 -35.93
C THR A 566 -21.24 54.79 -36.69
N VAL A 567 -21.96 55.69 -36.02
CA VAL A 567 -23.05 56.48 -36.59
C VAL A 567 -22.76 57.98 -36.42
N THR A 568 -22.86 58.77 -37.50
CA THR A 568 -22.48 60.20 -37.50
C THR A 568 -23.69 61.15 -37.67
N ASN A 569 -23.57 62.38 -37.13
CA ASN A 569 -24.62 63.43 -37.11
C ASN A 569 -24.63 64.25 -38.41
N PRO A 570 -25.78 64.80 -38.85
CA PRO A 570 -25.83 65.76 -39.95
C PRO A 570 -25.80 67.25 -39.48
N GLY A 571 -24.72 68.02 -39.79
CA GLY A 571 -24.61 69.52 -39.75
C GLY A 571 -23.92 70.16 -38.51
N GLY A 572 -23.24 71.33 -38.46
CA GLY A 572 -22.89 72.47 -39.34
C GLY A 572 -22.94 73.82 -38.53
N GLN A 573 -21.87 74.63 -38.44
CA GLN A 573 -21.83 76.01 -37.84
C GLN A 573 -21.96 77.10 -38.93
N ASN A 574 -22.63 78.24 -38.64
CA ASN A 574 -22.89 79.36 -39.57
C ASN A 574 -21.61 80.00 -40.15
N GLN A 575 -21.49 80.05 -41.48
CA GLN A 575 -20.31 80.51 -42.22
C GLN A 575 -20.57 81.85 -42.93
N PRO A 576 -19.52 82.61 -43.31
CA PRO A 576 -19.68 83.80 -44.15
C PRO A 576 -20.19 83.44 -45.56
N PRO A 577 -20.95 84.33 -46.23
CA PRO A 577 -21.47 84.05 -47.56
C PRO A 577 -20.37 83.99 -48.61
N VAL A 578 -20.59 83.25 -49.70
CA VAL A 578 -19.65 83.08 -50.82
C VAL A 578 -20.13 83.89 -52.04
N PRO A 579 -19.64 85.14 -52.23
CA PRO A 579 -19.92 85.90 -53.44
C PRO A 579 -19.11 85.37 -54.63
N VAL A 580 -19.75 85.26 -55.79
CA VAL A 580 -19.15 84.83 -57.06
C VAL A 580 -19.42 85.89 -58.12
N ILE A 581 -18.36 86.38 -58.79
CA ILE A 581 -18.49 87.23 -59.97
C ILE A 581 -18.49 86.32 -61.21
N SER A 582 -19.59 86.31 -61.97
CA SER A 582 -19.75 85.52 -63.19
C SER A 582 -19.39 86.28 -64.47
N SER A 583 -19.40 87.62 -64.45
CA SER A 583 -18.89 88.48 -65.51
C SER A 583 -18.37 89.79 -64.90
N PRO A 584 -17.26 90.37 -65.39
CA PRO A 584 -16.35 89.86 -66.42
C PRO A 584 -15.57 88.62 -65.96
N GLN A 585 -15.04 87.82 -66.90
CA GLN A 585 -14.10 86.73 -66.60
C GLN A 585 -12.75 87.29 -66.12
N PRO A 586 -11.97 86.55 -65.30
CA PRO A 586 -10.67 87.04 -64.82
C PRO A 586 -9.75 87.30 -66.01
N GLY A 587 -9.14 88.48 -66.06
CA GLY A 587 -8.25 88.84 -67.17
C GLY A 587 -8.95 89.02 -68.52
N GLN A 588 -10.29 89.04 -68.56
CA GLN A 588 -11.03 89.30 -69.79
C GLN A 588 -10.65 90.67 -70.35
N ASN A 589 -10.37 90.70 -71.66
CA ASN A 589 -10.02 91.93 -72.34
C ASN A 589 -11.22 92.49 -73.11
N PHE A 590 -11.52 93.77 -72.90
CA PHE A 590 -12.58 94.48 -73.61
C PHE A 590 -11.99 95.51 -74.59
N ALA A 591 -12.67 95.74 -75.71
CA ALA A 591 -12.30 96.82 -76.62
C ALA A 591 -12.51 98.20 -75.97
N ALA A 592 -11.65 99.17 -76.28
CA ALA A 592 -11.78 100.53 -75.77
C ALA A 592 -13.17 101.12 -76.10
N GLY A 593 -13.87 101.64 -75.09
CA GLY A 593 -15.22 102.20 -75.22
C GLY A 593 -16.36 101.17 -75.17
N ALA A 594 -16.09 99.88 -75.01
CA ALA A 594 -17.13 98.86 -74.87
C ALA A 594 -17.94 99.03 -73.57
N THR A 595 -19.23 98.69 -73.63
CA THR A 595 -20.05 98.50 -72.42
C THR A 595 -19.62 97.19 -71.76
N ILE A 596 -19.18 97.26 -70.50
CA ILE A 596 -18.76 96.12 -69.71
C ILE A 596 -19.92 95.72 -68.80
N SER A 597 -20.49 94.54 -69.05
CA SER A 597 -21.52 93.96 -68.20
C SER A 597 -20.86 93.21 -67.05
N PHE A 598 -21.35 93.47 -65.83
CA PHE A 598 -20.99 92.72 -64.65
C PHE A 598 -22.17 91.93 -64.12
N SER A 599 -21.90 90.72 -63.68
CA SER A 599 -22.89 89.84 -63.06
C SER A 599 -22.22 88.99 -61.99
N GLY A 600 -22.99 88.60 -61.00
CA GLY A 600 -22.55 87.70 -59.94
C GLY A 600 -23.73 87.00 -59.27
N SER A 601 -23.42 86.28 -58.22
CA SER A 601 -24.37 85.64 -57.31
C SER A 601 -23.71 85.52 -55.95
N ALA A 602 -24.46 85.21 -54.92
CA ALA A 602 -23.89 84.79 -53.66
C ALA A 602 -24.73 83.66 -53.07
N SER A 603 -24.03 82.69 -52.49
CA SER A 603 -24.65 81.60 -51.76
C SER A 603 -24.02 81.52 -50.39
N ASP A 604 -24.85 81.29 -49.40
CA ASP A 604 -24.46 81.01 -48.04
C ASP A 604 -24.69 79.51 -47.79
N PRO A 605 -23.73 78.78 -47.19
CA PRO A 605 -23.88 77.33 -46.97
C PRO A 605 -25.09 76.98 -46.11
N GLU A 606 -25.54 77.88 -45.23
CA GLU A 606 -26.67 77.69 -44.34
C GLU A 606 -27.94 78.43 -44.82
N ASP A 607 -27.81 79.65 -45.35
CA ASP A 607 -28.95 80.48 -45.79
C ASP A 607 -29.34 80.27 -47.28
N GLY A 608 -28.59 79.46 -48.03
CA GLY A 608 -28.82 79.21 -49.45
C GLY A 608 -28.48 80.41 -50.35
N THR A 609 -29.12 80.54 -51.51
CA THR A 609 -28.84 81.67 -52.43
C THR A 609 -29.31 83.00 -51.84
N LEU A 610 -28.38 83.93 -51.60
CA LEU A 610 -28.71 85.25 -51.06
C LEU A 610 -29.40 86.14 -52.11
N GLY A 611 -30.30 87.01 -51.65
CA GLY A 611 -31.04 87.95 -52.49
C GLY A 611 -30.23 89.18 -52.90
N ALA A 612 -30.52 89.75 -54.08
CA ALA A 612 -29.74 90.84 -54.68
C ALA A 612 -29.70 92.15 -53.84
N SER A 613 -30.61 92.32 -52.89
CA SER A 613 -30.69 93.50 -52.01
C SER A 613 -29.48 93.67 -51.10
N THR A 614 -28.68 92.64 -50.86
CA THR A 614 -27.48 92.69 -50.00
C THR A 614 -26.18 92.93 -50.79
N ALA A 615 -26.26 92.99 -52.13
CA ALA A 615 -25.10 93.13 -53.00
C ALA A 615 -24.68 94.59 -53.19
N VAL A 616 -23.38 94.89 -53.07
CA VAL A 616 -22.77 96.17 -53.41
C VAL A 616 -21.59 95.96 -54.35
N TRP A 617 -21.66 96.55 -55.53
CA TRP A 617 -20.60 96.55 -56.53
C TRP A 617 -19.73 97.80 -56.43
N ARG A 618 -18.42 97.61 -56.41
CA ARG A 618 -17.42 98.68 -56.42
C ARG A 618 -16.47 98.48 -57.59
N VAL A 619 -15.93 99.56 -58.15
CA VAL A 619 -14.94 99.51 -59.22
C VAL A 619 -13.77 100.43 -58.90
N SER A 620 -12.57 100.01 -59.28
CA SER A 620 -11.35 100.82 -59.21
C SER A 620 -10.59 100.70 -60.53
N GLY A 621 -9.94 101.77 -60.98
CA GLY A 621 -9.12 101.75 -62.19
C GLY A 621 -8.70 103.16 -62.64
N PRO A 622 -7.92 103.27 -63.73
CA PRO A 622 -7.46 104.56 -64.23
C PRO A 622 -8.62 105.53 -64.48
N GLY A 623 -8.54 106.72 -63.88
CA GLY A 623 -9.56 107.77 -64.00
C GLY A 623 -10.81 107.57 -63.12
N ILE A 624 -10.87 106.52 -62.30
CA ILE A 624 -11.99 106.28 -61.36
C ILE A 624 -11.45 106.34 -59.92
N PRO A 625 -12.12 107.06 -58.99
CA PRO A 625 -11.78 107.02 -57.57
C PRO A 625 -11.75 105.59 -57.04
N ALA A 626 -10.80 105.28 -56.15
CA ALA A 626 -10.71 103.96 -55.55
C ALA A 626 -12.02 103.58 -54.83
N ASN A 627 -12.46 102.33 -55.01
CA ASN A 627 -13.67 101.76 -54.41
C ASN A 627 -14.98 102.50 -54.74
N TYR A 628 -15.04 103.14 -55.91
CA TYR A 628 -16.25 103.81 -56.40
C TYR A 628 -17.42 102.84 -56.47
N VAL A 629 -18.53 103.14 -55.77
CA VAL A 629 -19.73 102.29 -55.78
C VAL A 629 -20.39 102.40 -57.16
N LEU A 630 -20.37 101.30 -57.89
CA LEU A 630 -20.87 101.21 -59.26
C LEU A 630 -22.36 100.86 -59.30
N ALA A 631 -22.81 99.99 -58.40
CA ALA A 631 -24.21 99.62 -58.22
C ALA A 631 -24.43 99.01 -56.82
N SER A 632 -25.66 99.02 -56.32
CA SER A 632 -26.05 98.38 -55.06
C SER A 632 -27.47 97.85 -55.16
N GLY A 633 -27.79 96.78 -54.44
CA GLY A 633 -29.11 96.14 -54.46
C GLY A 633 -29.37 95.31 -55.73
N THR A 634 -28.32 94.97 -56.49
CA THR A 634 -28.41 94.17 -57.72
C THR A 634 -27.19 93.25 -57.86
N PHE A 635 -27.39 92.05 -58.40
CA PHE A 635 -26.30 91.14 -58.78
C PHE A 635 -25.80 91.34 -60.22
N SER A 636 -26.40 92.24 -60.99
CA SER A 636 -25.95 92.54 -62.34
C SER A 636 -26.10 94.01 -62.70
N GLY A 637 -25.30 94.47 -63.65
CA GLY A 637 -25.32 95.83 -64.16
C GLY A 637 -24.35 96.01 -65.32
N SER A 638 -24.17 97.25 -65.76
CA SER A 638 -23.18 97.58 -66.79
C SER A 638 -22.56 98.95 -66.55
N GLY A 639 -21.32 99.11 -67.01
CA GLY A 639 -20.58 100.37 -66.96
C GLY A 639 -19.72 100.54 -68.22
N ARG A 640 -19.15 101.73 -68.42
CA ARG A 640 -18.16 102.00 -69.46
C ARG A 640 -16.85 102.42 -68.82
N ALA A 641 -15.76 101.79 -69.25
CA ALA A 641 -14.42 102.20 -68.85
C ALA A 641 -14.01 103.48 -69.60
N PRO A 642 -13.57 104.54 -68.91
CA PRO A 642 -13.26 105.82 -69.54
C PRO A 642 -11.90 105.86 -70.27
N SER A 643 -11.00 104.91 -70.02
CA SER A 643 -9.67 104.84 -70.64
C SER A 643 -9.17 103.41 -70.78
N THR A 644 -8.10 103.20 -71.54
CA THR A 644 -7.39 101.90 -71.57
C THR A 644 -6.65 101.67 -70.26
N GLY A 645 -6.53 100.41 -69.85
CA GLY A 645 -5.87 100.02 -68.61
C GLY A 645 -6.57 98.88 -67.87
N THR A 646 -6.06 98.55 -66.70
CA THR A 646 -6.59 97.49 -65.85
C THR A 646 -7.61 98.07 -64.86
N TYR A 647 -8.80 97.47 -64.83
CA TYR A 647 -9.86 97.79 -63.89
C TYR A 647 -10.08 96.61 -62.95
N SER A 648 -10.42 96.87 -61.70
CA SER A 648 -10.90 95.87 -60.75
C SER A 648 -12.34 96.16 -60.35
N ILE A 649 -13.17 95.12 -60.34
CA ILE A 649 -14.57 95.17 -59.89
C ILE A 649 -14.76 94.23 -58.71
N THR A 650 -15.38 94.74 -57.64
CA THR A 650 -15.57 94.04 -56.37
C THR A 650 -17.06 93.92 -56.06
N LEU A 651 -17.54 92.71 -55.84
CA LEU A 651 -18.87 92.40 -55.31
C LEU A 651 -18.75 92.14 -53.80
N GLN A 652 -19.41 92.95 -52.99
CA GLN A 652 -19.58 92.74 -51.55
C GLN A 652 -21.00 92.26 -51.25
N VAL A 653 -21.15 91.25 -50.40
CA VAL A 653 -22.46 90.71 -49.98
C VAL A 653 -22.44 90.44 -48.48
N GLN A 654 -23.57 90.71 -47.82
CA GLN A 654 -23.78 90.46 -46.40
C GLN A 654 -24.96 89.48 -46.21
N ASP A 655 -24.82 88.52 -45.31
CA ASP A 655 -25.86 87.54 -44.97
C ASP A 655 -26.91 88.09 -43.97
N SER A 656 -27.87 87.24 -43.60
CA SER A 656 -28.96 87.60 -42.68
C SER A 656 -28.51 87.75 -41.21
N GLN A 657 -27.34 87.22 -40.87
CA GLN A 657 -26.76 87.22 -39.51
C GLN A 657 -25.60 88.23 -39.35
N GLY A 658 -25.31 89.01 -40.39
CA GLY A 658 -24.42 90.17 -40.37
C GLY A 658 -22.99 89.90 -40.89
N LEU A 659 -22.62 88.67 -41.27
CA LEU A 659 -21.30 88.39 -41.83
C LEU A 659 -21.24 88.85 -43.29
N SER A 660 -20.11 89.46 -43.67
CA SER A 660 -19.90 90.00 -45.01
C SER A 660 -18.69 89.36 -45.67
N ALA A 661 -18.79 89.13 -46.97
CA ALA A 661 -17.70 88.67 -47.81
C ALA A 661 -17.62 89.48 -49.11
N THR A 662 -16.43 89.50 -49.73
CA THR A 662 -16.19 90.20 -50.99
C THR A 662 -15.50 89.30 -52.01
N ALA A 663 -15.90 89.38 -53.27
CA ALA A 663 -15.16 88.85 -54.40
C ALA A 663 -14.66 90.01 -55.27
N THR A 664 -13.41 89.97 -55.71
CA THR A 664 -12.83 90.98 -56.62
C THR A 664 -12.33 90.32 -57.90
N ARG A 665 -12.57 90.94 -59.06
CA ARG A 665 -12.04 90.53 -60.36
C ARG A 665 -11.36 91.68 -61.08
N SER A 666 -10.22 91.41 -61.70
CA SER A 666 -9.55 92.33 -62.61
C SER A 666 -9.86 91.98 -64.07
N PHE A 667 -9.99 93.01 -64.91
CA PHE A 667 -10.14 92.91 -66.35
C PHE A 667 -9.38 94.05 -67.03
N THR A 668 -9.00 93.88 -68.30
CA THR A 668 -8.24 94.88 -69.05
C THR A 668 -9.05 95.45 -70.19
N VAL A 669 -8.72 96.67 -70.58
CA VAL A 669 -9.28 97.33 -71.76
C VAL A 669 -8.11 97.63 -72.71
N GLY A 670 -7.91 96.76 -73.72
CA GLY A 670 -6.94 96.94 -74.82
C GLY A 670 -5.72 95.99 -74.94
N GLY A 671 -5.64 94.82 -74.28
CA GLY A 671 -4.47 93.89 -74.31
C GLY A 671 -4.63 92.55 -75.07
N THR A 672 -3.53 91.87 -75.44
CA THR A 672 -3.57 90.50 -76.04
C THR A 672 -3.77 89.39 -74.97
N PRO A 673 -4.45 88.27 -75.25
CA PRO A 673 -4.74 87.23 -74.24
C PRO A 673 -3.51 86.42 -73.82
N ASN A 674 -3.37 86.15 -72.52
CA ASN A 674 -2.35 85.25 -71.91
C ASN A 674 -2.95 83.86 -71.66
N THR A 675 -2.21 82.78 -71.93
CA THR A 675 -2.63 81.41 -71.62
C THR A 675 -2.13 81.02 -70.22
N PRO A 676 -2.97 80.46 -69.32
CA PRO A 676 -2.50 80.03 -68.01
C PRO A 676 -1.52 78.84 -68.07
N PRO A 677 -0.57 78.73 -67.12
CA PRO A 677 0.33 77.60 -67.03
C PRO A 677 -0.40 76.28 -66.72
N THR A 678 0.26 75.14 -66.90
CA THR A 678 -0.21 73.81 -66.46
C THR A 678 0.51 73.41 -65.16
N ALA A 679 -0.25 73.22 -64.08
CA ALA A 679 0.28 72.77 -62.78
C ALA A 679 0.37 71.24 -62.70
N VAL A 680 1.46 70.71 -62.16
CA VAL A 680 1.64 69.28 -61.88
C VAL A 680 2.14 69.10 -60.45
N ALA A 681 1.36 68.43 -59.61
CA ALA A 681 1.67 68.13 -58.21
C ALA A 681 1.83 66.62 -58.02
N VAL A 682 2.99 66.19 -57.49
CA VAL A 682 3.26 64.79 -57.15
C VAL A 682 3.76 64.72 -55.70
N ALA A 683 3.41 63.67 -54.97
CA ALA A 683 3.89 63.42 -53.62
C ALA A 683 4.36 61.96 -53.45
N ASN A 684 5.36 61.74 -52.58
CA ASN A 684 5.82 60.40 -52.21
C ASN A 684 6.39 60.40 -50.78
N PRO A 685 5.93 59.52 -49.87
CA PRO A 685 4.77 58.63 -50.01
C PRO A 685 3.43 59.37 -49.95
N THR A 686 2.35 58.75 -50.45
CA THR A 686 0.97 59.28 -50.33
C THR A 686 0.20 58.68 -49.15
N SER A 687 0.80 57.76 -48.39
CA SER A 687 0.22 57.22 -47.15
C SER A 687 1.27 56.71 -46.16
N GLY A 688 0.94 56.68 -44.86
CA GLY A 688 1.78 56.12 -43.79
C GLY A 688 1.42 56.65 -42.39
N ASN A 689 2.10 56.17 -41.35
CA ASN A 689 1.80 56.57 -39.97
C ASN A 689 2.39 57.93 -39.61
N ALA A 690 1.71 58.69 -38.74
CA ALA A 690 2.25 59.91 -38.15
C ALA A 690 3.42 59.59 -37.19
N PRO A 691 4.49 60.41 -37.16
CA PRO A 691 4.77 61.51 -38.06
C PRO A 691 5.21 61.02 -39.47
N LEU A 692 4.48 61.45 -40.52
CA LEU A 692 4.75 61.06 -41.90
C LEU A 692 5.51 62.17 -42.65
N ILE A 693 6.73 61.89 -43.08
CA ILE A 693 7.51 62.79 -43.94
C ILE A 693 7.17 62.50 -45.41
N VAL A 694 6.70 63.53 -46.13
CA VAL A 694 6.30 63.46 -47.54
C VAL A 694 7.12 64.43 -48.38
N ASN A 695 7.69 63.95 -49.48
CA ASN A 695 8.40 64.77 -50.45
C ASN A 695 7.47 65.13 -51.62
N PHE A 696 7.38 66.42 -51.95
CA PHE A 696 6.54 66.96 -53.02
C PHE A 696 7.37 67.36 -54.24
N THR A 697 6.80 67.19 -55.43
CA THR A 697 7.40 67.63 -56.70
C THR A 697 6.42 68.49 -57.47
N GLY A 698 6.80 69.76 -57.68
CA GLY A 698 6.07 70.76 -58.47
C GLY A 698 6.81 71.17 -59.74
N SER A 699 8.09 70.82 -59.87
CA SER A 699 8.96 71.20 -60.99
C SER A 699 8.53 70.63 -62.35
N ASN A 700 7.56 69.73 -62.39
CA ASN A 700 6.97 69.20 -63.63
C ASN A 700 5.89 70.12 -64.25
N SER A 701 5.58 71.24 -63.60
CA SER A 701 4.67 72.26 -64.12
C SER A 701 5.31 73.03 -65.28
N SER A 702 4.51 73.43 -66.28
CA SER A 702 5.00 74.06 -67.51
C SER A 702 4.08 75.20 -67.97
N ASP A 703 4.61 76.09 -68.80
CA ASP A 703 3.85 77.17 -69.44
C ASP A 703 4.13 77.17 -70.94
N SER A 704 3.09 77.37 -71.75
CA SER A 704 3.15 77.15 -73.21
C SER A 704 3.48 78.41 -74.01
N ASP A 705 3.18 79.59 -73.46
CA ASP A 705 3.45 80.91 -74.03
C ASP A 705 4.35 81.78 -73.14
N GLY A 706 4.95 81.17 -72.09
CA GLY A 706 5.84 81.84 -71.15
C GLY A 706 6.69 80.91 -70.28
N SER A 707 6.93 81.32 -69.03
CA SER A 707 7.75 80.63 -68.04
C SER A 707 7.13 80.74 -66.65
N ILE A 708 7.24 79.69 -65.82
CA ILE A 708 6.78 79.72 -64.43
C ILE A 708 7.63 80.70 -63.61
N SER A 709 6.98 81.69 -63.01
CA SER A 709 7.59 82.72 -62.17
C SER A 709 7.59 82.36 -60.68
N SER A 710 6.61 81.58 -60.19
CA SER A 710 6.54 81.15 -58.79
C SER A 710 5.73 79.88 -58.55
N TYR A 711 6.07 79.19 -57.45
CA TYR A 711 5.34 78.05 -56.90
C TYR A 711 4.77 78.43 -55.52
N ALA A 712 3.58 77.95 -55.20
CA ALA A 712 2.97 78.10 -53.88
C ALA A 712 2.25 76.81 -53.49
N TRP A 713 2.80 76.10 -52.51
CA TRP A 713 2.23 74.91 -51.89
C TRP A 713 1.44 75.27 -50.64
N ASN A 714 0.27 74.66 -50.47
CA ASN A 714 -0.48 74.56 -49.23
C ASN A 714 -0.64 73.07 -48.92
N PHE A 715 -0.15 72.60 -47.77
CA PHE A 715 -0.16 71.17 -47.44
C PHE A 715 -1.48 70.68 -46.82
N GLY A 716 -2.45 71.58 -46.58
CA GLY A 716 -3.76 71.22 -46.05
C GLY A 716 -3.82 71.11 -44.53
N ASP A 717 -2.70 71.27 -43.82
CA ASP A 717 -2.59 71.32 -42.35
C ASP A 717 -2.31 72.75 -41.80
N GLY A 718 -2.42 73.75 -42.67
CA GLY A 718 -2.12 75.16 -42.36
C GLY A 718 -0.69 75.58 -42.70
N SER A 719 0.20 74.66 -43.06
CA SER A 719 1.56 74.98 -43.49
C SER A 719 1.68 75.17 -45.02
N THR A 720 2.70 75.94 -45.45
CA THR A 720 2.89 76.33 -46.85
C THR A 720 4.37 76.32 -47.26
N ALA A 721 4.66 76.20 -48.55
CA ALA A 721 6.01 76.36 -49.09
C ALA A 721 6.00 77.08 -50.45
N THR A 722 7.09 77.76 -50.82
CA THR A 722 7.20 78.48 -52.11
C THR A 722 8.26 77.89 -53.05
N THR A 723 8.96 76.85 -52.63
CA THR A 723 9.90 76.12 -53.47
C THR A 723 9.16 75.13 -54.36
N ALA A 724 9.73 74.79 -55.52
CA ALA A 724 9.10 73.85 -56.45
C ALA A 724 8.91 72.45 -55.82
N ASN A 725 9.92 71.97 -55.08
CA ASN A 725 9.97 70.60 -54.55
C ASN A 725 10.23 70.59 -53.02
N PRO A 726 9.23 70.92 -52.18
CA PRO A 726 9.38 70.93 -50.72
C PRO A 726 9.26 69.52 -50.12
N SER A 727 9.77 69.36 -48.90
CA SER A 727 9.46 68.22 -48.02
C SER A 727 8.62 68.73 -46.84
N HIS A 728 7.64 67.94 -46.40
CA HIS A 728 6.74 68.32 -45.31
C HIS A 728 6.46 67.14 -44.37
N THR A 729 6.28 67.40 -43.08
CA THR A 729 6.00 66.37 -42.07
C THR A 729 4.60 66.56 -41.50
N TYR A 730 3.72 65.58 -41.73
CA TYR A 730 2.40 65.54 -41.12
C TYR A 730 2.49 64.84 -39.76
N SER A 731 2.31 65.61 -38.68
CA SER A 731 2.53 65.13 -37.30
C SER A 731 1.30 64.46 -36.67
N SER A 732 0.14 64.53 -37.32
CA SER A 732 -1.12 63.99 -36.82
C SER A 732 -1.81 63.16 -37.89
N ALA A 733 -2.50 62.09 -37.48
CA ALA A 733 -3.34 61.31 -38.37
C ALA A 733 -4.44 62.17 -38.99
N GLY A 734 -4.75 61.94 -40.26
CA GLY A 734 -5.68 62.72 -41.04
C GLY A 734 -5.46 62.58 -42.54
N ASN A 735 -6.46 62.97 -43.32
CA ASN A 735 -6.35 63.09 -44.78
C ASN A 735 -6.07 64.54 -45.14
N TYR A 736 -4.86 64.80 -45.66
CA TYR A 736 -4.42 66.14 -46.04
C TYR A 736 -4.46 66.30 -47.55
N THR A 737 -5.07 67.37 -48.05
CA THR A 737 -5.06 67.71 -49.48
C THR A 737 -4.02 68.77 -49.74
N ALA A 738 -2.86 68.36 -50.24
CA ALA A 738 -1.80 69.29 -50.62
C ALA A 738 -2.09 69.89 -52.00
N SER A 739 -2.09 71.21 -52.11
CA SER A 739 -2.35 71.94 -53.34
C SER A 739 -1.13 72.77 -53.75
N LEU A 740 -0.71 72.61 -55.01
CA LEU A 740 0.28 73.47 -55.66
C LEU A 740 -0.44 74.48 -56.55
N THR A 741 -0.12 75.76 -56.42
CA THR A 741 -0.43 76.82 -57.39
C THR A 741 0.85 77.29 -58.06
N VAL A 742 0.86 77.36 -59.39
CA VAL A 742 1.96 77.94 -60.18
C VAL A 742 1.50 79.21 -60.87
N THR A 743 2.37 80.21 -60.96
CA THR A 743 2.14 81.49 -61.64
C THR A 743 3.13 81.65 -62.78
N ASP A 744 2.69 82.09 -63.95
CA ASP A 744 3.58 82.39 -65.09
C ASP A 744 4.19 83.81 -64.99
N ASN A 745 5.04 84.18 -65.95
CA ASN A 745 5.70 85.48 -66.02
C ASN A 745 4.79 86.63 -66.47
N ASN A 746 3.55 86.33 -66.86
CA ASN A 746 2.53 87.29 -67.27
C ASN A 746 1.39 87.41 -66.23
N GLY A 747 1.49 86.68 -65.12
CA GLY A 747 0.60 86.72 -63.97
C GLY A 747 -0.60 85.77 -64.03
N ALA A 748 -0.72 84.87 -65.02
CA ALA A 748 -1.77 83.84 -64.96
C ALA A 748 -1.33 82.65 -64.09
N THR A 749 -2.32 81.98 -63.53
CA THR A 749 -2.10 80.94 -62.52
C THR A 749 -2.89 79.68 -62.82
N ASN A 750 -2.40 78.53 -62.38
CA ASN A 750 -3.13 77.27 -62.36
C ASN A 750 -2.72 76.42 -61.16
N SER A 751 -3.54 75.43 -60.79
CA SER A 751 -3.34 74.63 -59.58
C SER A 751 -3.53 73.13 -59.81
N ALA A 752 -2.80 72.31 -59.05
CA ALA A 752 -2.95 70.86 -58.96
C ALA A 752 -3.02 70.42 -57.49
N GLN A 753 -3.58 69.25 -57.22
CA GLN A 753 -3.77 68.71 -55.86
C GLN A 753 -3.34 67.25 -55.76
N VAL A 754 -2.90 66.83 -54.57
CA VAL A 754 -2.59 65.44 -54.21
C VAL A 754 -3.01 65.19 -52.76
N VAL A 755 -3.63 64.02 -52.51
CA VAL A 755 -4.11 63.62 -51.17
C VAL A 755 -3.06 62.77 -50.47
N ILE A 756 -2.80 63.07 -49.20
CA ILE A 756 -1.91 62.32 -48.30
C ILE A 756 -2.75 61.72 -47.16
N ALA A 757 -2.74 60.40 -47.03
CA ALA A 757 -3.44 59.69 -45.97
C ALA A 757 -2.48 59.35 -44.83
N VAL A 758 -2.60 60.05 -43.69
CA VAL A 758 -1.78 59.83 -42.51
C VAL A 758 -2.57 59.04 -41.49
N THR A 759 -2.09 57.87 -41.08
CA THR A 759 -2.73 57.02 -40.07
C THR A 759 -2.05 57.19 -38.71
N SER A 760 -2.76 56.87 -37.63
CA SER A 760 -2.11 56.75 -36.32
C SER A 760 -1.23 55.50 -36.29
N PRO A 761 -0.11 55.49 -35.54
CA PRO A 761 0.55 54.23 -35.18
C PRO A 761 -0.44 53.26 -34.54
N PRO A 762 -0.28 51.94 -34.74
CA PRO A 762 -1.05 50.95 -33.99
C PRO A 762 -0.74 51.07 -32.49
N ASN A 763 -1.77 50.94 -31.65
CA ASN A 763 -1.61 50.90 -30.19
C ASN A 763 -0.78 49.68 -29.78
N GLU A 764 0.17 49.85 -28.88
CA GLU A 764 0.88 48.76 -28.22
C GLU A 764 0.12 48.33 -26.96
N SER A 765 0.00 47.02 -26.70
CA SER A 765 -0.63 46.58 -25.44
C SER A 765 0.23 47.00 -24.24
N PRO A 766 -0.39 47.31 -23.09
CA PRO A 766 0.35 47.48 -21.84
C PRO A 766 1.07 46.18 -21.45
N VAL A 767 1.99 46.26 -20.51
CA VAL A 767 2.68 45.11 -19.90
C VAL A 767 2.22 44.98 -18.46
N ALA A 768 1.51 43.90 -18.15
CA ALA A 768 1.07 43.54 -16.81
C ALA A 768 2.26 43.00 -15.99
N ILE A 769 2.57 43.65 -14.86
CA ILE A 769 3.60 43.18 -13.93
C ILE A 769 2.95 42.95 -12.57
N LEU A 770 2.92 41.68 -12.19
CA LEU A 770 2.29 41.19 -10.97
C LEU A 770 3.36 40.59 -10.04
N SER A 771 3.22 40.83 -8.73
CA SER A 771 3.88 40.04 -7.68
C SER A 771 2.94 39.81 -6.51
N ALA A 772 3.17 38.72 -5.77
CA ALA A 772 2.40 38.37 -4.57
C ALA A 772 3.33 37.87 -3.46
N THR A 773 3.01 38.21 -2.21
CA THR A 773 3.77 37.78 -1.04
C THR A 773 2.88 37.60 0.19
N PRO A 774 2.96 36.46 0.91
CA PRO A 774 3.62 35.20 0.51
C PRO A 774 2.85 34.48 -0.61
N THR A 775 3.51 33.60 -1.38
CA THR A 775 2.85 32.74 -2.39
C THR A 775 2.45 31.38 -1.85
N SER A 776 2.77 31.07 -0.59
CA SER A 776 2.30 29.86 0.09
C SER A 776 2.20 30.02 1.61
N GLY A 777 1.34 29.21 2.25
CA GLY A 777 1.17 29.14 3.69
C GLY A 777 -0.15 28.47 4.10
N GLU A 778 -0.41 28.33 5.39
CA GLU A 778 -1.63 27.70 5.91
C GLU A 778 -2.84 28.65 5.88
N ALA A 779 -4.04 28.08 5.72
CA ALA A 779 -5.30 28.80 5.86
C ALA A 779 -5.54 29.21 7.34
N PRO A 780 -6.04 30.44 7.61
CA PRO A 780 -6.27 31.52 6.66
C PRO A 780 -4.97 32.25 6.26
N LEU A 781 -4.68 32.34 4.95
CA LEU A 781 -3.45 32.94 4.43
C LEU A 781 -3.67 34.38 3.91
N PRO A 782 -3.18 35.43 4.61
CA PRO A 782 -3.19 36.79 4.08
C PRO A 782 -2.06 37.01 3.07
N VAL A 783 -2.41 37.41 1.85
CA VAL A 783 -1.50 37.68 0.74
C VAL A 783 -1.61 39.14 0.28
N SER A 784 -0.46 39.78 0.11
CA SER A 784 -0.36 41.11 -0.50
C SER A 784 0.02 40.98 -1.97
N PHE A 785 -0.69 41.70 -2.84
CA PHE A 785 -0.54 41.69 -4.29
C PHE A 785 -0.12 43.08 -4.78
N THR A 786 0.93 43.13 -5.61
CA THR A 786 1.44 44.38 -6.21
C THR A 786 1.26 44.32 -7.72
N GLY A 787 0.58 45.33 -8.26
CA GLY A 787 0.33 45.50 -9.70
C GLY A 787 0.80 46.86 -10.21
N SER A 788 1.18 47.76 -9.30
CA SER A 788 1.65 49.12 -9.60
C SER A 788 2.90 49.19 -10.49
N ASN A 789 3.59 48.07 -10.69
CA ASN A 789 4.77 47.99 -11.54
C ASN A 789 4.43 47.79 -13.03
N SER A 790 3.15 47.59 -13.37
CA SER A 790 2.69 47.47 -14.75
C SER A 790 2.96 48.77 -15.53
N SER A 791 3.22 48.68 -16.83
CA SER A 791 3.64 49.82 -17.65
C SER A 791 3.04 49.80 -19.04
N ASP A 792 2.95 50.96 -19.68
CA ASP A 792 2.48 51.13 -21.06
C ASP A 792 3.47 52.04 -21.80
N SER A 793 3.94 51.62 -22.97
CA SER A 793 5.01 52.28 -23.75
C SER A 793 4.51 53.45 -24.60
N ASP A 794 3.26 53.43 -25.05
CA ASP A 794 2.67 54.45 -25.92
C ASP A 794 1.41 55.12 -25.32
N GLY A 795 0.98 54.69 -24.15
CA GLY A 795 -0.16 55.25 -23.43
C GLY A 795 -0.03 55.32 -21.90
N THR A 796 -1.17 55.16 -21.22
CA THR A 796 -1.29 55.09 -19.77
C THR A 796 -2.27 54.00 -19.37
N ILE A 797 -1.95 53.22 -18.33
CA ILE A 797 -2.87 52.24 -17.73
C ILE A 797 -4.02 52.96 -17.02
N VAL A 798 -5.26 52.61 -17.37
CA VAL A 798 -6.49 53.20 -16.81
C VAL A 798 -7.24 52.26 -15.86
N THR A 799 -6.99 50.95 -15.92
CA THR A 799 -7.59 49.97 -14.99
C THR A 799 -6.59 48.90 -14.55
N HIS A 800 -6.78 48.42 -13.31
CA HIS A 800 -6.17 47.21 -12.77
C HIS A 800 -7.32 46.35 -12.25
N ALA A 801 -7.49 45.13 -12.76
CA ALA A 801 -8.53 44.21 -12.34
C ALA A 801 -7.90 42.92 -11.83
N TRP A 802 -8.04 42.68 -10.54
CA TRP A 802 -7.57 41.48 -9.85
C TRP A 802 -8.67 40.44 -9.77
N TYR A 803 -8.29 39.19 -10.01
CA TYR A 803 -9.10 38.01 -9.74
C TYR A 803 -8.26 37.08 -8.88
N PHE A 804 -8.66 36.80 -7.64
CA PHE A 804 -7.82 36.03 -6.71
C PHE A 804 -7.93 34.52 -6.88
N GLY A 805 -8.79 34.03 -7.76
CA GLY A 805 -8.98 32.60 -8.04
C GLY A 805 -10.01 31.90 -7.13
N ASP A 806 -10.64 32.61 -6.20
CA ASP A 806 -11.67 32.10 -5.28
C ASP A 806 -13.04 32.81 -5.45
N GLY A 807 -13.20 33.53 -6.56
CA GLY A 807 -14.40 34.33 -6.86
C GLY A 807 -14.36 35.76 -6.32
N ILE A 808 -13.33 36.14 -5.54
CA ILE A 808 -13.14 37.51 -5.06
C ILE A 808 -12.29 38.32 -6.06
N THR A 809 -12.62 39.61 -6.19
CA THR A 809 -11.97 40.54 -7.11
C THR A 809 -11.59 41.86 -6.43
N ALA A 810 -10.64 42.59 -7.03
CA ALA A 810 -10.29 43.95 -6.64
C ALA A 810 -9.97 44.81 -7.87
N ASN A 811 -10.05 46.13 -7.74
CA ASN A 811 -9.87 47.08 -8.86
C ASN A 811 -8.84 48.19 -8.58
N THR A 812 -7.90 47.93 -7.68
CA THR A 812 -6.81 48.84 -7.30
C THR A 812 -5.48 48.37 -7.88
N ALA A 813 -4.51 49.28 -8.02
CA ALA A 813 -3.18 48.92 -8.53
C ALA A 813 -2.50 47.85 -7.65
N ASP A 814 -2.58 48.01 -6.34
CA ASP A 814 -2.14 47.02 -5.36
C ASP A 814 -3.35 46.55 -4.54
N ALA A 815 -3.34 45.29 -4.12
CA ALA A 815 -4.46 44.67 -3.40
C ALA A 815 -3.96 43.76 -2.28
N SER A 816 -4.88 43.39 -1.38
CA SER A 816 -4.63 42.38 -0.35
C SER A 816 -5.82 41.44 -0.30
N HIS A 817 -5.58 40.15 -0.16
CA HIS A 817 -6.63 39.14 -0.07
C HIS A 817 -6.25 38.06 0.94
N THR A 818 -7.24 37.50 1.64
CA THR A 818 -7.02 36.41 2.61
C THR A 818 -7.76 35.18 2.13
N TYR A 819 -7.01 34.13 1.84
CA TYR A 819 -7.58 32.84 1.46
C TYR A 819 -7.95 32.06 2.71
N ALA A 820 -9.25 31.89 2.94
CA ALA A 820 -9.79 31.29 4.15
C ALA A 820 -9.72 29.76 4.19
N ASN A 821 -9.62 29.11 3.02
CA ASN A 821 -9.60 27.67 2.89
C ASN A 821 -8.32 27.24 2.20
N ALA A 822 -7.89 26.00 2.44
CA ALA A 822 -6.83 25.39 1.65
C ALA A 822 -7.25 25.26 0.18
N GLY A 823 -6.28 25.39 -0.70
CA GLY A 823 -6.48 25.34 -2.15
C GLY A 823 -5.32 25.98 -2.89
N ASN A 824 -5.23 25.67 -4.17
CA ASN A 824 -4.36 26.38 -5.10
C ASN A 824 -5.19 27.42 -5.83
N TYR A 825 -4.83 28.69 -5.65
CA TYR A 825 -5.53 29.82 -6.21
C TYR A 825 -4.68 30.49 -7.27
N SER A 826 -5.20 30.55 -8.50
CA SER A 826 -4.57 31.29 -9.60
C SER A 826 -5.01 32.75 -9.54
N ALA A 827 -4.20 33.60 -8.93
CA ALA A 827 -4.47 35.03 -8.90
C ALA A 827 -4.00 35.67 -10.22
N SER A 828 -4.88 36.45 -10.86
CA SER A 828 -4.58 37.17 -12.10
C SER A 828 -4.76 38.68 -11.93
N LEU A 829 -3.93 39.44 -12.63
CA LEU A 829 -4.06 40.88 -12.83
C LEU A 829 -4.24 41.15 -14.32
N ILE A 830 -5.35 41.79 -14.67
CA ILE A 830 -5.60 42.35 -16.00
C ILE A 830 -5.40 43.86 -15.92
N VAL A 831 -4.53 44.42 -16.76
CA VAL A 831 -4.39 45.87 -16.92
C VAL A 831 -4.95 46.30 -18.27
N THR A 832 -5.65 47.43 -18.31
CA THR A 832 -6.15 48.03 -19.56
C THR A 832 -5.57 49.42 -19.73
N ASP A 833 -5.11 49.74 -20.93
CA ASP A 833 -4.61 51.07 -21.29
C ASP A 833 -5.73 52.06 -21.68
N ASN A 834 -5.36 53.31 -21.92
CA ASN A 834 -6.26 54.39 -22.33
C ASN A 834 -6.83 54.26 -23.75
N GLN A 835 -6.42 53.25 -24.52
CA GLN A 835 -6.92 52.92 -25.86
C GLN A 835 -7.67 51.58 -25.91
N GLY A 836 -7.79 50.90 -24.76
CA GLY A 836 -8.56 49.68 -24.57
C GLY A 836 -7.78 48.38 -24.79
N ALA A 837 -6.47 48.42 -25.05
CA ALA A 837 -5.69 47.18 -25.10
C ALA A 837 -5.38 46.67 -23.69
N MET A 838 -5.22 45.35 -23.60
CA MET A 838 -5.10 44.65 -22.34
C MET A 838 -3.90 43.71 -22.33
N ASP A 839 -3.37 43.48 -21.14
CA ASP A 839 -2.44 42.40 -20.86
C ASP A 839 -2.76 41.76 -19.51
N THR A 840 -2.34 40.51 -19.33
CA THR A 840 -2.66 39.70 -18.15
C THR A 840 -1.42 39.03 -17.58
N ALA A 841 -1.24 39.15 -16.27
CA ALA A 841 -0.23 38.41 -15.52
C ALA A 841 -0.89 37.51 -14.47
N ASN A 842 -0.28 36.35 -14.19
CA ASN A 842 -0.81 35.35 -13.24
C ASN A 842 0.25 34.94 -12.21
N VAL A 843 -0.18 34.60 -11.00
CA VAL A 843 0.63 33.94 -9.95
C VAL A 843 -0.19 32.87 -9.25
N GLN A 844 0.46 31.78 -8.87
CA GLN A 844 -0.14 30.74 -8.03
C GLN A 844 0.06 31.07 -6.56
N ILE A 845 -1.02 30.98 -5.79
CA ILE A 845 -1.01 31.02 -4.33
C ILE A 845 -1.41 29.64 -3.81
N THR A 846 -0.53 28.99 -3.05
CA THR A 846 -0.79 27.68 -2.46
C THR A 846 -1.15 27.82 -0.99
N VAL A 847 -2.40 27.54 -0.65
CA VAL A 847 -2.90 27.60 0.71
C VAL A 847 -3.07 26.17 1.22
N THR A 848 -2.37 25.79 2.28
CA THR A 848 -2.45 24.44 2.86
C THR A 848 -3.46 24.41 4.00
N GLN A 849 -4.03 23.24 4.29
CA GLN A 849 -4.80 23.06 5.52
C GLN A 849 -3.85 23.17 6.72
N PRO A 850 -4.31 23.68 7.87
CA PRO A 850 -3.63 23.42 9.14
C PRO A 850 -3.48 21.89 9.31
N GLY A 851 -2.30 21.41 9.72
CA GLY A 851 -2.07 19.98 9.87
C GLY A 851 -2.97 19.37 10.95
N ASN A 852 -3.55 18.19 10.68
CA ASN A 852 -4.20 17.34 11.67
C ASN A 852 -3.15 16.41 12.31
N ASN A 853 -3.06 16.36 13.63
CA ASN A 853 -2.23 15.38 14.33
C ASN A 853 -3.08 14.14 14.63
N PRO A 854 -2.65 12.93 14.18
CA PRO A 854 -3.42 11.72 14.43
C PRO A 854 -3.75 11.52 15.91
N PRO A 855 -4.88 10.87 16.23
CA PRO A 855 -5.21 10.54 17.61
C PRO A 855 -4.14 9.62 18.19
N THR A 856 -4.03 9.53 19.51
CA THR A 856 -3.23 8.51 20.20
C THR A 856 -4.17 7.41 20.69
N ALA A 857 -4.04 6.21 20.15
CA ALA A 857 -4.76 5.02 20.57
C ALA A 857 -4.13 4.43 21.83
N VAL A 858 -4.94 4.21 22.86
CA VAL A 858 -4.49 3.62 24.14
C VAL A 858 -5.38 2.43 24.47
N VAL A 859 -4.76 1.25 24.47
CA VAL A 859 -5.42 -0.03 24.80
C VAL A 859 -5.00 -0.55 26.17
N SER A 860 -5.96 -1.10 26.90
CA SER A 860 -5.69 -2.03 27.99
C SER A 860 -6.74 -3.16 28.02
N ALA A 861 -6.36 -4.31 28.54
CA ALA A 861 -7.23 -5.48 28.67
C ALA A 861 -7.02 -6.17 30.02
N THR A 862 -8.10 -6.68 30.61
CA THR A 862 -8.04 -7.45 31.87
C THR A 862 -9.07 -8.58 31.90
N PRO A 863 -8.66 -9.82 32.24
CA PRO A 863 -7.29 -10.33 32.30
C PRO A 863 -6.65 -10.47 30.90
N THR A 864 -5.31 -10.54 30.81
CA THR A 864 -4.60 -10.81 29.54
C THR A 864 -4.25 -12.29 29.35
N SER A 865 -4.51 -13.15 30.35
CA SER A 865 -4.37 -14.60 30.22
C SER A 865 -5.29 -15.38 31.16
N GLY A 866 -5.63 -16.61 30.78
CA GLY A 866 -6.45 -17.53 31.58
C GLY A 866 -6.91 -18.74 30.76
N GLU A 867 -7.66 -19.66 31.38
CA GLU A 867 -8.21 -20.83 30.68
C GLU A 867 -9.48 -20.48 29.90
N VAL A 868 -9.75 -21.21 28.82
CA VAL A 868 -11.02 -21.08 28.09
C VAL A 868 -12.20 -21.66 28.86
N PRO A 869 -13.41 -21.05 28.78
CA PRO A 869 -13.70 -19.77 28.12
C PRO A 869 -13.14 -18.57 28.91
N LEU A 870 -12.30 -17.76 28.25
CA LEU A 870 -11.63 -16.61 28.87
C LEU A 870 -12.39 -15.32 28.54
N SER A 871 -13.08 -14.74 29.53
CA SER A 871 -13.74 -13.44 29.39
C SER A 871 -12.77 -12.31 29.69
N VAL A 872 -12.60 -11.39 28.75
CA VAL A 872 -11.67 -10.25 28.80
C VAL A 872 -12.44 -8.95 28.62
N ASN A 873 -12.19 -7.98 29.50
CA ASN A 873 -12.69 -6.61 29.34
C ASN A 873 -11.59 -5.74 28.74
N PHE A 874 -11.93 -5.04 27.65
CA PHE A 874 -11.05 -4.13 26.93
C PHE A 874 -11.42 -2.68 27.25
N THR A 875 -10.41 -1.81 27.28
CA THR A 875 -10.60 -0.37 27.45
C THR A 875 -9.82 0.38 26.39
N GLY A 876 -10.56 1.12 25.56
CA GLY A 876 -10.04 2.05 24.54
C GLY A 876 -10.36 3.51 24.86
N SER A 877 -11.19 3.78 25.87
CA SER A 877 -11.60 5.15 26.22
C SER A 877 -10.49 6.05 26.77
N ASN A 878 -9.26 5.54 26.90
CA ASN A 878 -8.08 6.34 27.27
C ASN A 878 -7.37 6.94 26.05
N SER A 879 -7.81 6.62 24.84
CA SER A 879 -7.34 7.25 23.61
C SER A 879 -7.72 8.73 23.58
N SER A 880 -6.89 9.56 22.98
CA SER A 880 -7.04 11.01 22.97
C SER A 880 -6.56 11.61 21.66
N ASP A 881 -7.14 12.73 21.28
CA ASP A 881 -6.70 13.56 20.17
C ASP A 881 -6.29 14.93 20.72
N SER A 882 -5.16 15.47 20.24
CA SER A 882 -4.54 16.69 20.74
C SER A 882 -5.13 17.98 20.16
N ASP A 883 -5.77 17.89 19.01
CA ASP A 883 -6.24 19.00 18.18
C ASP A 883 -7.70 18.83 17.73
N GLY A 884 -8.29 17.65 17.95
CA GLY A 884 -9.70 17.39 17.72
C GLY A 884 -10.35 16.51 18.78
N SER A 885 -11.18 15.57 18.32
CA SER A 885 -11.94 14.64 19.13
C SER A 885 -12.02 13.24 18.51
N ILE A 886 -12.11 12.20 19.34
CA ILE A 886 -12.26 10.83 18.83
C ILE A 886 -13.65 10.63 18.21
N ALA A 887 -13.71 10.39 16.90
CA ALA A 887 -14.94 10.09 16.17
C ALA A 887 -15.38 8.63 16.31
N SER A 888 -14.45 7.67 16.30
CA SER A 888 -14.81 6.24 16.36
C SER A 888 -13.75 5.33 16.99
N TYR A 889 -14.22 4.15 17.45
CA TYR A 889 -13.40 3.05 17.93
C TYR A 889 -13.75 1.80 17.11
N SER A 890 -12.74 1.01 16.74
CA SER A 890 -12.89 -0.28 16.07
C SER A 890 -11.95 -1.31 16.67
N TRP A 891 -12.48 -2.42 17.13
CA TRP A 891 -11.73 -3.52 17.73
C TRP A 891 -11.74 -4.73 16.81
N ASN A 892 -10.59 -5.36 16.64
CA ASN A 892 -10.44 -6.71 16.11
C ASN A 892 -9.82 -7.59 17.20
N PHE A 893 -10.53 -8.62 17.67
CA PHE A 893 -10.05 -9.45 18.79
C PHE A 893 -9.07 -10.55 18.38
N GLY A 894 -8.78 -10.71 17.09
CA GLY A 894 -7.82 -11.70 16.57
C GLY A 894 -8.39 -13.11 16.39
N ASP A 895 -9.67 -13.34 16.70
CA ASP A 895 -10.36 -14.63 16.56
C ASP A 895 -11.49 -14.59 15.50
N GLY A 896 -11.50 -13.55 14.66
CA GLY A 896 -12.51 -13.31 13.63
C GLY A 896 -13.72 -12.50 14.11
N THR A 897 -13.73 -12.03 15.36
CA THR A 897 -14.78 -11.16 15.91
C THR A 897 -14.30 -9.71 16.13
N SER A 898 -15.25 -8.77 16.20
CA SER A 898 -14.98 -7.33 16.28
C SER A 898 -15.99 -6.56 17.13
N SER A 899 -15.67 -5.30 17.46
CA SER A 899 -16.60 -4.38 18.14
C SER A 899 -16.30 -2.91 17.80
N ASN A 900 -17.33 -2.07 17.74
CA ASN A 900 -17.17 -0.61 17.54
C ASN A 900 -17.40 0.21 18.82
N THR A 901 -17.50 -0.45 19.98
CA THR A 901 -17.63 0.24 21.27
C THR A 901 -16.25 0.56 21.84
N ALA A 902 -16.07 1.69 22.50
CA ALA A 902 -14.80 2.07 23.12
C ALA A 902 -14.27 1.02 24.12
N ASN A 903 -15.15 0.44 24.94
CA ASN A 903 -14.80 -0.48 26.02
C ASN A 903 -15.60 -1.79 25.92
N PRO A 904 -15.29 -2.69 24.98
CA PRO A 904 -16.01 -3.95 24.81
C PRO A 904 -15.57 -5.01 25.83
N SER A 905 -16.44 -5.97 26.09
CA SER A 905 -16.09 -7.26 26.69
C SER A 905 -16.13 -8.34 25.62
N HIS A 906 -15.14 -9.23 25.58
CA HIS A 906 -15.08 -10.35 24.63
C HIS A 906 -14.73 -11.66 25.35
N THR A 907 -15.18 -12.80 24.81
CA THR A 907 -14.91 -14.12 25.41
C THR A 907 -14.24 -15.03 24.39
N TYR A 908 -13.00 -15.42 24.66
CA TYR A 908 -12.26 -16.39 23.86
C TYR A 908 -12.66 -17.81 24.27
N THR A 909 -13.29 -18.55 23.36
CA THR A 909 -13.77 -19.93 23.61
C THR A 909 -12.78 -21.01 23.20
N SER A 910 -11.77 -20.65 22.41
CA SER A 910 -10.75 -21.56 21.89
C SER A 910 -9.38 -21.19 22.43
N ALA A 911 -8.58 -22.19 22.80
CA ALA A 911 -7.22 -21.95 23.27
C ALA A 911 -6.37 -21.37 22.13
N GLY A 912 -5.53 -20.38 22.44
CA GLY A 912 -4.73 -19.67 21.45
C GLY A 912 -4.11 -18.37 21.99
N ASN A 913 -3.20 -17.80 21.21
CA ASN A 913 -2.69 -16.45 21.41
C ASN A 913 -3.36 -15.52 20.42
N PHE A 914 -4.04 -14.50 20.92
CA PHE A 914 -4.78 -13.54 20.13
C PHE A 914 -4.17 -12.15 20.28
N SER A 915 -4.09 -11.38 19.20
CA SER A 915 -3.76 -9.95 19.26
C SER A 915 -5.04 -9.15 19.11
N ALA A 916 -5.48 -8.50 20.19
CA ALA A 916 -6.60 -7.60 20.14
C ALA A 916 -6.12 -6.20 19.72
N ILE A 917 -6.57 -5.73 18.57
CA ILE A 917 -6.16 -4.47 17.94
C ILE A 917 -7.30 -3.48 18.08
N LEU A 918 -7.04 -2.31 18.67
CA LEU A 918 -7.90 -1.15 18.67
C LEU A 918 -7.40 -0.16 17.61
N THR A 919 -8.28 0.21 16.69
CA THR A 919 -8.13 1.36 15.80
C THR A 919 -9.02 2.49 16.31
N VAL A 920 -8.46 3.69 16.42
CA VAL A 920 -9.19 4.90 16.81
C VAL A 920 -9.11 5.89 15.67
N THR A 921 -10.24 6.52 15.34
CA THR A 921 -10.33 7.56 14.30
C THR A 921 -10.76 8.87 14.93
N ASP A 922 -10.08 9.97 14.63
CA ASP A 922 -10.47 11.32 15.04
C ASP A 922 -11.58 11.92 14.16
N ASP A 923 -12.00 13.14 14.47
CA ASP A 923 -13.03 13.90 13.76
C ASP A 923 -12.60 14.48 12.42
N ASP A 924 -11.30 14.47 12.13
CA ASP A 924 -10.69 14.85 10.85
C ASP A 924 -10.24 13.64 10.01
N GLY A 925 -10.58 12.43 10.47
CA GLY A 925 -10.41 11.16 9.77
C GLY A 925 -9.05 10.47 9.92
N ALA A 926 -8.09 11.04 10.67
CA ALA A 926 -6.83 10.36 10.94
C ALA A 926 -7.01 9.25 11.99
N THR A 927 -6.13 8.26 11.93
CA THR A 927 -6.25 7.06 12.77
C THR A 927 -4.96 6.70 13.45
N ASP A 928 -5.08 6.09 14.63
CA ASP A 928 -3.98 5.40 15.29
C ASP A 928 -4.42 4.03 15.79
N VAL A 929 -3.45 3.14 15.95
CA VAL A 929 -3.66 1.74 16.30
C VAL A 929 -2.86 1.36 17.53
N ALA A 930 -3.51 0.64 18.45
CA ALA A 930 -2.85 0.06 19.61
C ALA A 930 -3.30 -1.39 19.79
N GLN A 931 -2.39 -2.26 20.21
CA GLN A 931 -2.67 -3.68 20.35
C GLN A 931 -2.31 -4.22 21.75
N VAL A 932 -3.01 -5.28 22.17
CA VAL A 932 -2.74 -6.02 23.40
C VAL A 932 -2.86 -7.53 23.14
N GLY A 933 -1.87 -8.29 23.60
CA GLY A 933 -1.87 -9.74 23.49
C GLY A 933 -2.72 -10.40 24.56
N ILE A 934 -3.51 -11.40 24.17
CA ILE A 934 -4.34 -12.25 25.03
C ILE A 934 -3.94 -13.71 24.85
N THR A 935 -3.69 -14.42 25.95
CA THR A 935 -3.38 -15.85 25.95
C THR A 935 -4.51 -16.65 26.59
N ALA A 936 -5.29 -17.36 25.79
CA ALA A 936 -6.31 -18.29 26.25
C ALA A 936 -5.72 -19.72 26.28
N ASN A 937 -5.60 -20.31 27.45
CA ASN A 937 -5.03 -21.65 27.65
C ASN A 937 -6.11 -22.73 27.52
N ALA A 938 -5.72 -23.91 27.03
CA ALA A 938 -6.56 -25.10 27.16
C ALA A 938 -6.66 -25.50 28.65
N PRO A 939 -7.78 -26.12 29.08
CA PRO A 939 -7.87 -26.73 30.41
C PRO A 939 -6.74 -27.75 30.61
N GLN A 940 -6.17 -27.83 31.82
CA GLN A 940 -5.15 -28.85 32.13
C GLN A 940 -5.78 -30.21 32.41
N ASN A 941 -5.28 -31.26 31.76
CA ASN A 941 -5.65 -32.66 32.04
C ASN A 941 -5.31 -33.08 33.48
N GLN A 942 -6.23 -33.72 34.16
CA GLN A 942 -6.04 -34.33 35.46
C GLN A 942 -5.92 -35.86 35.32
N PRO A 943 -4.91 -36.50 35.95
CA PRO A 943 -4.80 -37.95 35.90
C PRO A 943 -6.05 -38.65 36.43
N PRO A 944 -6.43 -39.82 35.87
CA PRO A 944 -7.54 -40.61 36.39
C PRO A 944 -7.23 -41.05 37.82
N THR A 945 -8.25 -41.42 38.59
CA THR A 945 -8.11 -42.04 39.91
C THR A 945 -8.31 -43.55 39.79
N ALA A 946 -7.25 -44.32 40.04
CA ALA A 946 -7.27 -45.78 40.01
C ALA A 946 -7.93 -46.35 41.27
N VAL A 947 -8.87 -47.29 41.10
CA VAL A 947 -9.52 -47.99 42.22
C VAL A 947 -9.45 -49.50 41.98
N ALA A 948 -8.59 -50.18 42.74
CA ALA A 948 -8.42 -51.62 42.70
C ALA A 948 -9.08 -52.30 43.91
N SER A 949 -9.80 -53.40 43.66
CA SER A 949 -10.28 -54.30 44.71
C SER A 949 -10.23 -55.76 44.25
N ALA A 950 -10.24 -56.69 45.20
CA ALA A 950 -10.18 -58.13 44.93
C ALA A 950 -11.04 -58.93 45.91
N ASN A 951 -11.57 -60.07 45.47
CA ASN A 951 -12.33 -61.00 46.31
C ASN A 951 -12.19 -62.45 45.81
N PRO A 952 -11.77 -63.41 46.66
CA PRO A 952 -11.23 -63.23 48.02
C PRO A 952 -9.80 -62.65 48.02
N THR A 953 -9.39 -62.00 49.11
CA THR A 953 -7.98 -61.53 49.29
C THR A 953 -7.10 -62.55 50.02
N SER A 954 -7.66 -63.67 50.47
CA SER A 954 -6.89 -64.78 51.05
C SER A 954 -7.55 -66.14 50.89
N GLY A 955 -6.76 -67.21 50.83
CA GLY A 955 -7.26 -68.59 50.83
C GLY A 955 -6.19 -69.64 50.58
N MET A 956 -6.62 -70.89 50.41
CA MET A 956 -5.72 -72.03 50.19
C MET A 956 -5.40 -72.19 48.69
N ILE A 957 -4.24 -72.74 48.36
CA ILE A 957 -3.96 -73.15 46.98
C ILE A 957 -4.94 -74.25 46.49
N PRO A 958 -5.37 -74.21 45.21
CA PRO A 958 -5.33 -73.07 44.30
C PRO A 958 -6.40 -72.01 44.67
N LEU A 959 -6.01 -70.73 44.69
CA LEU A 959 -6.90 -69.62 45.03
C LEU A 959 -7.31 -68.83 43.77
N LEU A 960 -8.58 -68.95 43.36
CA LEU A 960 -9.18 -68.08 42.34
C LEU A 960 -9.61 -66.75 42.98
N VAL A 961 -9.11 -65.64 42.44
CA VAL A 961 -9.42 -64.27 42.88
C VAL A 961 -10.05 -63.49 41.74
N ASN A 962 -11.17 -62.82 42.01
CA ASN A 962 -11.78 -61.87 41.08
C ASN A 962 -11.36 -60.45 41.43
N PHE A 963 -10.86 -59.70 40.46
CA PHE A 963 -10.43 -58.32 40.59
C PHE A 963 -11.46 -57.35 40.02
N THR A 964 -11.54 -56.15 40.57
CA THR A 964 -12.44 -55.10 40.10
C THR A 964 -11.68 -53.78 40.02
N GLY A 965 -11.53 -53.27 38.80
CA GLY A 965 -10.92 -52.00 38.46
C GLY A 965 -11.90 -50.97 37.89
N SER A 966 -13.09 -51.42 37.49
CA SER A 966 -14.15 -50.57 36.88
C SER A 966 -14.73 -49.47 37.77
N ASN A 967 -14.32 -49.39 39.04
CA ASN A 967 -14.66 -48.27 39.93
C ASN A 967 -13.66 -47.10 39.82
N SER A 968 -12.65 -47.21 38.96
CA SER A 968 -11.74 -46.11 38.65
C SER A 968 -12.51 -45.00 37.92
N THR A 969 -12.16 -43.74 38.18
CA THR A 969 -12.87 -42.58 37.63
C THR A 969 -11.90 -41.59 37.02
N ASP A 970 -12.38 -40.84 36.04
CA ASP A 970 -11.71 -39.70 35.46
C ASP A 970 -12.67 -38.50 35.55
N ILE A 971 -12.18 -37.35 36.02
CA ILE A 971 -13.03 -36.20 36.38
C ILE A 971 -13.22 -35.23 35.21
N ASP A 972 -12.28 -35.19 34.29
CA ASP A 972 -12.23 -34.33 33.11
C ASP A 972 -12.15 -35.11 31.79
N GLY A 973 -11.89 -36.42 31.85
CA GLY A 973 -11.85 -37.29 30.67
C GLY A 973 -12.59 -38.62 30.81
N ASN A 974 -12.12 -39.60 30.05
CA ASN A 974 -12.60 -40.99 30.08
C ASN A 974 -11.42 -41.97 30.23
N ILE A 975 -11.59 -43.01 31.05
CA ILE A 975 -10.61 -44.10 31.12
C ILE A 975 -10.62 -44.92 29.81
N THR A 976 -9.49 -44.94 29.11
CA THR A 976 -9.28 -45.69 27.86
C THR A 976 -8.55 -47.01 28.05
N GLY A 977 -7.83 -47.20 29.17
CA GLY A 977 -7.00 -48.38 29.41
C GLY A 977 -7.04 -48.90 30.84
N TYR A 978 -7.01 -50.23 30.99
CA TYR A 978 -6.76 -50.95 32.24
C TYR A 978 -5.58 -51.90 32.05
N SER A 979 -4.70 -52.00 33.03
CA SER A 979 -3.60 -52.97 33.04
C SER A 979 -3.38 -53.53 34.43
N TRP A 980 -3.53 -54.84 34.57
CA TRP A 980 -3.31 -55.58 35.81
C TRP A 980 -2.00 -56.37 35.74
N ASN A 981 -1.24 -56.32 36.83
CA ASN A 981 -0.13 -57.22 37.12
C ASN A 981 -0.42 -57.92 38.46
N PHE A 982 -0.59 -59.24 38.47
CA PHE A 982 -1.05 -59.99 39.64
C PHE A 982 0.07 -60.32 40.66
N GLY A 983 1.33 -59.97 40.36
CA GLY A 983 2.46 -60.15 41.27
C GLY A 983 3.11 -61.54 41.25
N ASP A 984 2.58 -62.49 40.46
CA ASP A 984 3.11 -63.85 40.25
C ASP A 984 3.60 -64.09 38.80
N GLY A 985 3.65 -63.03 38.00
CA GLY A 985 3.97 -63.08 36.57
C GLY A 985 2.74 -63.06 35.65
N GLY A 986 1.51 -63.21 36.18
CA GLY A 986 0.28 -63.04 35.40
C GLY A 986 -0.11 -61.58 35.16
N THR A 987 -0.72 -61.29 34.01
CA THR A 987 -1.24 -59.95 33.64
C THR A 987 -2.62 -60.03 32.97
N ALA A 988 -3.35 -58.91 32.95
CA ALA A 988 -4.62 -58.76 32.22
C ALA A 988 -4.87 -57.30 31.82
N ASN A 989 -5.70 -57.05 30.80
CA ASN A 989 -6.07 -55.69 30.37
C ASN A 989 -7.58 -55.40 30.49
N ASP A 990 -8.35 -56.35 31.02
CA ASP A 990 -9.77 -56.13 31.31
C ASP A 990 -9.93 -55.28 32.58
N ALA A 991 -11.02 -54.51 32.67
CA ALA A 991 -11.31 -53.74 33.89
C ALA A 991 -11.53 -54.64 35.11
N ASN A 992 -12.15 -55.81 34.92
CA ASN A 992 -12.53 -56.75 36.00
C ASN A 992 -12.08 -58.19 35.68
N PRO A 993 -10.78 -58.51 35.72
CA PRO A 993 -10.28 -59.84 35.39
C PRO A 993 -10.39 -60.80 36.59
N SER A 994 -10.21 -62.09 36.34
CA SER A 994 -10.02 -63.11 37.37
C SER A 994 -8.66 -63.78 37.21
N HIS A 995 -7.97 -64.12 38.30
CA HIS A 995 -6.67 -64.78 38.29
C HIS A 995 -6.58 -65.89 39.33
N THR A 996 -5.87 -66.98 39.02
CA THR A 996 -5.71 -68.12 39.94
C THR A 996 -4.28 -68.25 40.41
N TYR A 997 -4.06 -68.12 41.72
CA TYR A 997 -2.76 -68.34 42.34
C TYR A 997 -2.59 -69.81 42.73
N ASN A 998 -1.57 -70.46 42.15
CA ASN A 998 -1.33 -71.91 42.30
C ASN A 998 -0.23 -72.25 43.29
N SER A 999 0.41 -71.26 43.89
CA SER A 999 1.47 -71.44 44.90
C SER A 999 1.16 -70.60 46.13
N ALA A 1000 1.52 -71.10 47.30
CA ALA A 1000 1.40 -70.31 48.52
C ALA A 1000 2.40 -69.15 48.49
N GLY A 1001 1.99 -68.01 49.02
CA GLY A 1001 2.76 -66.77 48.95
C GLY A 1001 1.90 -65.54 49.21
N SER A 1002 2.57 -64.39 49.28
CA SER A 1002 1.92 -63.09 49.32
C SER A 1002 2.18 -62.38 47.99
N TYR A 1003 1.11 -62.01 47.30
CA TYR A 1003 1.14 -61.37 45.99
C TYR A 1003 0.57 -59.96 46.07
N THR A 1004 1.17 -59.00 45.35
CA THR A 1004 0.65 -57.64 45.22
C THR A 1004 0.13 -57.45 43.81
N ALA A 1005 -1.19 -57.47 43.65
CA ALA A 1005 -1.82 -57.15 42.38
C ALA A 1005 -1.88 -55.63 42.20
N THR A 1006 -1.39 -55.13 41.06
CA THR A 1006 -1.38 -53.70 40.71
C THR A 1006 -2.27 -53.47 39.51
N LEU A 1007 -3.23 -52.56 39.63
CA LEU A 1007 -3.98 -51.98 38.52
C LEU A 1007 -3.35 -50.64 38.13
N THR A 1008 -3.10 -50.43 36.85
CA THR A 1008 -2.82 -49.13 36.24
C THR A 1008 -3.98 -48.76 35.32
N VAL A 1009 -4.52 -47.54 35.44
CA VAL A 1009 -5.53 -46.99 34.52
C VAL A 1009 -4.94 -45.85 33.71
N THR A 1010 -5.44 -45.67 32.49
CA THR A 1010 -5.02 -44.62 31.56
C THR A 1010 -6.24 -43.88 31.03
N ASP A 1011 -6.22 -42.55 31.03
CA ASP A 1011 -7.28 -41.69 30.48
C ASP A 1011 -7.17 -41.53 28.94
N ASP A 1012 -8.01 -40.67 28.35
CA ASP A 1012 -8.05 -40.37 26.92
C ASP A 1012 -6.97 -39.38 26.45
N GLU A 1013 -6.23 -38.78 27.37
CA GLU A 1013 -5.10 -37.87 27.09
C GLU A 1013 -3.72 -38.47 27.47
N GLY A 1014 -3.71 -39.72 27.93
CA GLY A 1014 -2.52 -40.52 28.21
C GLY A 1014 -1.95 -40.41 29.62
N ALA A 1015 -2.59 -39.71 30.56
CA ALA A 1015 -2.18 -39.72 31.96
C ALA A 1015 -2.62 -41.01 32.66
N THR A 1016 -1.91 -41.37 33.72
CA THR A 1016 -2.09 -42.67 34.39
C THR A 1016 -2.06 -42.54 35.90
N ASP A 1017 -2.77 -43.45 36.56
CA ASP A 1017 -2.70 -43.68 38.01
C ASP A 1017 -2.73 -45.18 38.30
N ALA A 1018 -2.28 -45.58 39.50
CA ALA A 1018 -2.18 -46.98 39.88
C ALA A 1018 -2.68 -47.26 41.30
N ALA A 1019 -3.39 -48.38 41.46
CA ALA A 1019 -3.88 -48.89 42.74
C ALA A 1019 -3.43 -50.34 42.96
N GLN A 1020 -3.21 -50.71 44.23
CA GLN A 1020 -2.71 -52.05 44.60
C GLN A 1020 -3.66 -52.76 45.55
N VAL A 1021 -3.69 -54.10 45.45
CA VAL A 1021 -4.40 -54.98 46.39
C VAL A 1021 -3.55 -56.21 46.69
N SER A 1022 -3.41 -56.56 47.97
CA SER A 1022 -2.61 -57.71 48.42
C SER A 1022 -3.45 -58.99 48.51
N ILE A 1023 -2.89 -60.09 48.03
CA ILE A 1023 -3.48 -61.43 48.04
C ILE A 1023 -2.58 -62.39 48.83
N THR A 1024 -3.15 -63.13 49.79
CA THR A 1024 -2.42 -64.12 50.61
C THR A 1024 -2.88 -65.54 50.33
N VAL A 1025 -1.97 -66.40 49.89
CA VAL A 1025 -2.26 -67.79 49.52
C VAL A 1025 -1.51 -68.73 50.47
N SER A 1026 -2.19 -69.71 51.05
CA SER A 1026 -1.63 -70.63 52.06
C SER A 1026 -1.71 -72.10 51.63
N GLU A 1027 -0.86 -72.95 52.21
CA GLU A 1027 -0.95 -74.42 52.10
C GLU A 1027 -1.64 -75.02 53.34
N PRO A 1028 -2.21 -76.24 53.26
CA PRO A 1028 -2.70 -76.95 54.44
C PRO A 1028 -1.62 -77.14 55.51
N ALA A 1029 -1.99 -77.09 56.78
CA ALA A 1029 -1.07 -77.39 57.89
C ALA A 1029 -0.79 -78.90 57.98
N ASN A 1030 0.49 -79.29 58.05
CA ASN A 1030 0.92 -80.69 58.25
C ASN A 1030 0.71 -81.16 59.71
N THR A 1031 0.34 -82.42 59.93
CA THR A 1031 0.19 -83.01 61.29
C THR A 1031 1.18 -84.14 61.53
N PRO A 1032 1.77 -84.30 62.75
CA PRO A 1032 2.73 -85.38 63.01
C PRO A 1032 2.11 -86.79 62.86
N PRO A 1033 2.89 -87.81 62.44
CA PRO A 1033 2.41 -89.18 62.34
C PRO A 1033 2.05 -89.73 63.73
N VAL A 1034 1.17 -90.72 63.85
CA VAL A 1034 0.89 -91.37 65.14
C VAL A 1034 1.63 -92.71 65.22
N ALA A 1035 2.63 -92.81 66.09
CA ALA A 1035 3.40 -94.02 66.37
C ALA A 1035 2.70 -94.88 67.43
N THR A 1036 2.75 -96.21 67.29
CA THR A 1036 2.17 -97.13 68.27
C THR A 1036 2.96 -98.43 68.37
N ILE A 1037 3.38 -98.80 69.58
CA ILE A 1037 3.97 -100.09 69.92
C ILE A 1037 2.84 -101.10 70.14
N THR A 1038 2.80 -102.14 69.31
CA THR A 1038 1.80 -103.22 69.40
C THR A 1038 2.31 -104.42 70.20
N GLN A 1039 3.63 -104.60 70.28
CA GLN A 1039 4.30 -105.57 71.17
C GLN A 1039 5.68 -105.04 71.60
N PRO A 1040 6.17 -105.38 72.82
CA PRO A 1040 5.47 -106.11 73.88
C PRO A 1040 4.39 -105.24 74.54
N ALA A 1041 3.42 -105.86 75.21
CA ALA A 1041 2.43 -105.11 75.99
C ALA A 1041 3.11 -104.33 77.12
N ASN A 1042 2.59 -103.15 77.44
CA ASN A 1042 3.08 -102.36 78.55
C ASN A 1042 2.99 -103.17 79.87
N ASN A 1043 4.04 -103.09 80.67
CA ASN A 1043 4.34 -103.87 81.87
C ASN A 1043 4.51 -105.39 81.66
N ALA A 1044 4.83 -105.85 80.44
CA ALA A 1044 5.16 -107.25 80.20
C ALA A 1044 6.39 -107.70 81.01
N ASN A 1045 6.34 -108.92 81.53
CA ASN A 1045 7.41 -109.52 82.33
C ASN A 1045 8.13 -110.61 81.54
N PHE A 1046 9.45 -110.54 81.49
CA PHE A 1046 10.31 -111.52 80.83
C PHE A 1046 11.30 -112.12 81.82
N SER A 1047 11.66 -113.39 81.63
CA SER A 1047 12.77 -114.02 82.37
C SER A 1047 14.11 -113.62 81.76
N VAL A 1048 15.17 -113.57 82.58
CA VAL A 1048 16.54 -113.34 82.06
C VAL A 1048 16.89 -114.45 81.06
N GLY A 1049 17.28 -114.07 79.84
CA GLY A 1049 17.55 -114.96 78.71
C GLY A 1049 16.35 -115.27 77.80
N GLN A 1050 15.15 -114.78 78.11
CA GLN A 1050 13.97 -114.93 77.26
C GLN A 1050 14.01 -113.97 76.06
N VAL A 1051 13.53 -114.45 74.91
CA VAL A 1051 13.34 -113.61 73.71
C VAL A 1051 12.09 -112.74 73.90
N ALA A 1052 12.25 -111.43 73.75
CA ALA A 1052 11.16 -110.44 73.73
C ALA A 1052 10.98 -109.94 72.29
N ASN A 1053 9.78 -110.09 71.75
CA ASN A 1053 9.43 -109.54 70.44
C ASN A 1053 8.99 -108.08 70.60
N TYR A 1054 9.44 -107.23 69.69
CA TYR A 1054 8.96 -105.86 69.55
C TYR A 1054 8.26 -105.72 68.20
N ALA A 1055 7.15 -104.99 68.17
CA ALA A 1055 6.41 -104.67 66.97
C ALA A 1055 5.68 -103.34 67.15
N GLY A 1056 5.57 -102.56 66.09
CA GLY A 1056 4.88 -101.28 66.10
C GLY A 1056 4.43 -100.87 64.70
N SER A 1057 3.51 -99.92 64.65
CA SER A 1057 2.94 -99.33 63.45
C SER A 1057 2.89 -97.82 63.58
N ALA A 1058 2.79 -97.12 62.46
CA ALA A 1058 2.51 -95.70 62.44
C ALA A 1058 1.60 -95.35 61.26
N THR A 1059 0.66 -94.46 61.53
CA THR A 1059 -0.27 -93.91 60.53
C THR A 1059 -0.22 -92.41 60.59
N ASP A 1060 -0.20 -91.80 59.43
CA ASP A 1060 -0.24 -90.37 59.21
C ASP A 1060 -1.53 -90.03 58.48
N THR A 1061 -2.19 -88.94 58.88
CA THR A 1061 -3.52 -88.58 58.32
C THR A 1061 -3.40 -88.14 56.87
N GLU A 1062 -2.27 -87.52 56.53
CA GLU A 1062 -1.94 -86.97 55.22
C GLU A 1062 -1.19 -88.01 54.35
N ASP A 1063 -0.23 -88.73 54.94
CA ASP A 1063 0.70 -89.63 54.24
C ASP A 1063 0.30 -91.12 54.25
N GLY A 1064 -0.71 -91.49 55.05
CA GLY A 1064 -1.17 -92.88 55.18
C GLY A 1064 -0.24 -93.77 56.01
N THR A 1065 0.09 -94.98 55.55
CA THR A 1065 0.96 -95.89 56.33
C THR A 1065 2.42 -95.47 56.21
N VAL A 1066 3.06 -95.10 57.32
CA VAL A 1066 4.47 -94.70 57.31
C VAL A 1066 5.37 -95.92 57.05
N PRO A 1067 6.30 -95.88 56.07
CA PRO A 1067 7.14 -97.02 55.73
C PRO A 1067 8.14 -97.38 56.84
N ALA A 1068 8.44 -98.68 56.97
CA ALA A 1068 9.33 -99.24 58.00
C ALA A 1068 10.72 -98.57 58.09
N SER A 1069 11.22 -98.02 56.97
CA SER A 1069 12.49 -97.30 56.88
C SER A 1069 12.57 -96.10 57.83
N ARG A 1070 11.43 -95.56 58.28
CA ARG A 1070 11.32 -94.40 59.15
C ARG A 1070 11.20 -94.73 60.65
N PHE A 1071 11.26 -96.02 61.01
CA PHE A 1071 11.09 -96.48 62.39
C PHE A 1071 12.45 -96.59 63.09
N LEU A 1072 12.59 -95.99 64.27
CA LEU A 1072 13.75 -96.08 65.13
C LEU A 1072 13.34 -96.65 66.50
N TRP A 1073 14.02 -97.71 66.94
CA TRP A 1073 13.71 -98.41 68.19
C TRP A 1073 14.82 -98.23 69.22
N TYR A 1074 14.42 -97.80 70.41
CA TYR A 1074 15.31 -97.55 71.55
C TYR A 1074 14.88 -98.34 72.78
N TYR A 1075 15.83 -98.64 73.66
CA TYR A 1075 15.52 -99.02 75.03
C TYR A 1075 16.25 -98.14 76.03
N SER A 1076 15.64 -97.88 77.18
CA SER A 1076 16.29 -97.30 78.35
C SER A 1076 16.13 -98.23 79.54
N ARG A 1077 17.24 -98.57 80.21
CA ARG A 1077 17.24 -99.45 81.38
C ARG A 1077 17.28 -98.62 82.66
N ASN A 1078 16.32 -98.84 83.56
CA ASN A 1078 16.20 -98.17 84.86
C ASN A 1078 16.30 -96.63 84.80
N GLY A 1079 15.77 -96.01 83.74
CA GLY A 1079 15.85 -94.56 83.52
C GLY A 1079 17.23 -94.05 83.10
N GLY A 1080 18.12 -94.92 82.62
CA GLY A 1080 19.40 -94.55 82.01
C GLY A 1080 19.24 -93.98 80.60
N PRO A 1081 20.36 -93.70 79.89
CA PRO A 1081 20.31 -93.16 78.53
C PRO A 1081 19.59 -94.12 77.57
N GLU A 1082 18.88 -93.55 76.59
CA GLU A 1082 18.26 -94.31 75.49
C GLU A 1082 19.34 -94.90 74.59
N VAL A 1083 19.27 -96.20 74.36
CA VAL A 1083 20.16 -96.94 73.48
C VAL A 1083 19.35 -97.46 72.31
N GLN A 1084 19.68 -97.00 71.11
CA GLN A 1084 19.07 -97.52 69.89
C GLN A 1084 19.50 -98.97 69.67
N PHE A 1085 18.53 -99.84 69.39
CA PHE A 1085 18.81 -101.26 69.14
C PHE A 1085 18.26 -101.76 67.80
N ALA A 1086 17.40 -101.00 67.14
CA ALA A 1086 16.91 -101.31 65.80
C ALA A 1086 16.50 -100.04 65.03
N SER A 1087 16.52 -100.15 63.70
CA SER A 1087 16.02 -99.14 62.77
C SER A 1087 15.52 -99.80 61.51
N GLY A 1088 14.59 -99.15 60.80
CA GLY A 1088 14.19 -99.56 59.45
C GLY A 1088 13.28 -100.79 59.39
N GLN A 1089 12.69 -101.18 60.51
CA GLN A 1089 11.84 -102.37 60.64
C GLN A 1089 10.68 -102.13 61.60
N THR A 1090 9.51 -102.66 61.27
CA THR A 1090 8.28 -102.54 62.08
C THR A 1090 8.20 -103.60 63.19
N SER A 1091 9.00 -104.66 63.13
CA SER A 1091 9.06 -105.70 64.17
C SER A 1091 10.38 -106.45 64.18
N GLY A 1092 10.70 -107.06 65.32
CA GLY A 1092 11.85 -107.95 65.48
C GLY A 1092 11.87 -108.62 66.86
N SER A 1093 13.00 -109.21 67.22
CA SER A 1093 13.18 -109.90 68.50
C SER A 1093 14.51 -109.57 69.14
N ILE A 1094 14.53 -109.36 70.46
CA ILE A 1094 15.73 -109.09 71.25
C ILE A 1094 15.80 -110.01 72.47
N VAL A 1095 16.99 -110.41 72.89
CA VAL A 1095 17.18 -111.26 74.07
C VAL A 1095 17.35 -110.39 75.32
N ALA A 1096 16.53 -110.66 76.34
CA ALA A 1096 16.57 -110.01 77.64
C ALA A 1096 17.83 -110.39 78.45
N ALA A 1097 18.94 -109.70 78.23
CA ALA A 1097 20.26 -110.11 78.74
C ALA A 1097 20.53 -109.77 80.22
N ALA A 1098 19.78 -108.85 80.85
CA ALA A 1098 19.99 -108.45 82.24
C ALA A 1098 18.66 -108.09 82.94
N SER A 1099 18.59 -108.28 84.27
CA SER A 1099 17.41 -107.93 85.05
C SER A 1099 17.23 -106.42 85.21
N GLY A 1100 15.99 -105.93 85.27
CA GLY A 1100 15.69 -104.50 85.43
C GLY A 1100 14.40 -104.08 84.75
N SER A 1101 14.02 -102.81 84.92
CA SER A 1101 12.90 -102.18 84.20
C SER A 1101 13.44 -101.54 82.92
N TYR A 1102 12.79 -101.80 81.79
CA TYR A 1102 13.18 -101.28 80.49
C TYR A 1102 12.02 -100.48 79.89
N ALA A 1103 12.26 -99.25 79.48
CA ALA A 1103 11.37 -98.54 78.56
C ALA A 1103 11.77 -98.91 77.13
N VAL A 1104 10.87 -99.49 76.36
CA VAL A 1104 11.01 -99.71 74.91
C VAL A 1104 10.29 -98.58 74.21
N ILE A 1105 11.00 -97.87 73.33
CA ILE A 1105 10.52 -96.65 72.68
C ILE A 1105 10.59 -96.86 71.17
N LEU A 1106 9.50 -96.54 70.49
CA LEU A 1106 9.42 -96.43 69.05
C LEU A 1106 9.31 -94.95 68.70
N GLN A 1107 10.24 -94.45 67.88
CA GLN A 1107 10.14 -93.14 67.24
C GLN A 1107 9.89 -93.34 65.74
N VAL A 1108 8.97 -92.56 65.17
CA VAL A 1108 8.69 -92.53 63.73
C VAL A 1108 8.72 -91.10 63.22
N GLN A 1109 9.27 -90.90 62.02
CA GLN A 1109 9.31 -89.61 61.32
C GLN A 1109 8.58 -89.72 59.98
N ASP A 1110 7.71 -88.77 59.65
CA ASP A 1110 6.98 -88.72 58.36
C ASP A 1110 7.86 -88.24 57.19
N SER A 1111 7.24 -87.99 56.03
CA SER A 1111 7.88 -87.43 54.83
C SER A 1111 8.46 -86.04 55.06
N ASP A 1112 7.75 -85.25 55.86
CA ASP A 1112 7.86 -83.80 55.98
C ASP A 1112 8.72 -83.36 57.18
N GLY A 1113 9.17 -84.31 58.00
CA GLY A 1113 10.17 -84.15 59.05
C GLY A 1113 9.61 -84.15 60.47
N GLU A 1114 8.29 -84.24 60.65
CA GLU A 1114 7.65 -84.28 61.97
C GLU A 1114 7.75 -85.69 62.58
N THR A 1115 7.85 -85.77 63.90
CA THR A 1115 8.11 -87.03 64.61
C THR A 1115 7.12 -87.28 65.73
N ASP A 1116 6.75 -88.54 65.91
CA ASP A 1116 6.02 -89.02 67.08
C ASP A 1116 6.72 -90.21 67.74
N ARG A 1117 6.42 -90.41 69.02
CA ARG A 1117 7.02 -91.44 69.86
C ARG A 1117 5.96 -92.16 70.68
N ASP A 1118 6.07 -93.49 70.71
CA ASP A 1118 5.35 -94.32 71.67
C ASP A 1118 6.33 -95.10 72.56
N GLN A 1119 5.94 -95.37 73.80
CA GLN A 1119 6.78 -96.03 74.79
C GLN A 1119 5.98 -97.03 75.64
N VAL A 1120 6.53 -98.23 75.79
CA VAL A 1120 6.04 -99.24 76.74
C VAL A 1120 7.14 -99.61 77.72
N THR A 1121 6.77 -99.91 78.96
CA THR A 1121 7.70 -100.40 79.99
C THR A 1121 7.61 -101.93 80.07
N ILE A 1122 8.73 -102.63 80.24
CA ILE A 1122 8.79 -104.07 80.49
C ILE A 1122 9.73 -104.35 81.66
N THR A 1123 9.50 -105.44 82.40
CA THR A 1123 10.38 -105.84 83.50
C THR A 1123 11.03 -107.18 83.20
N ILE A 1124 12.35 -107.27 83.41
CA ILE A 1124 13.10 -108.51 83.28
C ILE A 1124 13.52 -108.99 84.67
N GLY A 1125 13.02 -110.15 85.12
CA GLY A 1125 13.49 -110.87 86.31
C GLY A 1125 12.95 -110.44 87.70
N GLY A 1126 11.74 -109.89 87.83
CA GLY A 1126 11.14 -109.51 89.13
C GLY A 1126 9.68 -109.95 89.33
N SER A 1127 9.32 -110.36 90.56
CA SER A 1127 7.96 -110.72 91.01
C SER A 1127 7.14 -109.48 91.41
N GLY A 1128 5.93 -109.35 90.86
CA GLY A 1128 5.25 -108.05 90.74
C GLY A 1128 4.49 -107.50 91.96
N LYS A 1129 4.07 -106.23 91.82
CA LYS A 1129 2.81 -105.63 92.30
C LYS A 1129 2.56 -104.24 91.67
N ASN A 1130 1.34 -104.04 91.15
CA ASN A 1130 0.71 -102.80 90.62
C ASN A 1130 0.44 -101.78 91.76
N VAL A 1131 0.14 -100.47 91.56
CA VAL A 1131 -1.01 -99.86 90.83
C VAL A 1131 -0.81 -98.33 90.55
N ALA A 1132 -1.29 -97.85 89.38
CA ALA A 1132 -2.10 -96.63 89.05
C ALA A 1132 -1.81 -95.24 89.68
N PHE A 1133 -2.05 -94.06 89.08
CA PHE A 1133 -2.52 -93.51 87.79
C PHE A 1133 -2.27 -91.97 87.88
N GLY A 1134 -2.14 -91.24 86.76
CA GLY A 1134 -2.39 -89.78 86.74
C GLY A 1134 -1.51 -88.95 85.81
N GLN A 1135 -2.09 -88.46 84.71
CA GLN A 1135 -1.58 -87.38 83.86
C GLN A 1135 -1.57 -86.05 84.63
N GLU A 1136 -0.53 -85.23 84.47
CA GLU A 1136 -0.71 -83.82 84.11
C GLU A 1136 0.60 -83.23 83.55
N LEU A 1137 0.41 -82.29 82.63
CA LEU A 1137 1.38 -81.46 81.93
C LEU A 1137 2.36 -80.76 82.90
N VAL A 1138 3.51 -80.33 82.39
CA VAL A 1138 4.12 -78.99 82.56
C VAL A 1138 5.66 -79.02 82.31
N ASN A 1139 6.09 -78.12 81.43
CA ASN A 1139 7.38 -77.43 81.29
C ASN A 1139 8.65 -78.16 80.78
N LEU A 1140 9.09 -77.71 79.60
CA LEU A 1140 10.47 -77.25 79.37
C LEU A 1140 10.34 -75.74 79.04
N ASN A 1141 10.66 -74.82 79.95
CA ASN A 1141 11.99 -74.28 80.27
C ASN A 1141 12.68 -73.76 78.99
N GLU A 1142 12.67 -72.44 78.78
CA GLU A 1142 13.75 -71.55 79.21
C GLU A 1142 15.14 -72.08 78.86
N ASN A 1143 15.62 -71.75 77.67
CA ASN A 1143 16.80 -70.90 77.51
C ASN A 1143 17.16 -70.81 76.03
N GLU A 1144 16.91 -69.64 75.42
CA GLU A 1144 17.86 -68.98 74.54
C GLU A 1144 17.33 -67.59 74.19
N LEU A 1145 17.79 -66.56 74.92
CA LEU A 1145 18.36 -65.32 74.38
C LEU A 1145 18.51 -64.30 75.52
N HIS A 1146 19.70 -64.33 76.11
CA HIS A 1146 20.23 -63.21 76.87
C HIS A 1146 20.35 -61.98 75.96
N ALA A 1147 19.61 -60.92 76.29
CA ALA A 1147 19.99 -59.55 75.96
C ALA A 1147 19.76 -58.67 77.20
N ALA A 1148 20.81 -57.92 77.55
CA ALA A 1148 20.97 -57.19 78.80
C ALA A 1148 19.79 -56.24 79.13
N VAL A 1149 19.34 -56.26 80.38
CA VAL A 1149 18.45 -55.25 80.97
C VAL A 1149 19.26 -53.94 81.11
N PRO A 1150 18.86 -52.82 80.49
CA PRO A 1150 19.54 -51.54 80.67
C PRO A 1150 19.33 -50.98 82.09
N GLU A 1151 20.35 -50.35 82.66
CA GLU A 1151 20.20 -49.51 83.86
C GLU A 1151 19.30 -48.30 83.54
N GLY A 1152 18.01 -48.41 83.87
CA GLY A 1152 17.04 -47.32 83.73
C GLY A 1152 15.68 -47.76 83.20
N ILE A 1153 14.76 -46.80 83.07
CA ILE A 1153 13.45 -47.03 82.46
C ILE A 1153 13.57 -46.89 80.95
N ALA A 1154 13.21 -47.93 80.21
CA ALA A 1154 13.26 -47.93 78.74
C ALA A 1154 11.86 -48.17 78.16
N LEU A 1155 11.36 -47.21 77.37
CA LEU A 1155 10.16 -47.37 76.54
C LEU A 1155 10.60 -47.99 75.20
N GLN A 1156 10.47 -49.31 75.09
CA GLN A 1156 10.94 -50.11 73.96
C GLN A 1156 9.82 -50.20 72.91
N ALA A 1157 10.15 -49.94 71.64
CA ALA A 1157 9.29 -49.96 70.44
C ALA A 1157 7.74 -49.81 70.61
N ILE A 1158 7.17 -48.74 70.03
CA ILE A 1158 5.71 -48.59 69.87
C ILE A 1158 5.38 -49.00 68.43
N TYR A 1159 4.51 -49.99 68.25
CA TYR A 1159 4.09 -50.49 66.94
C TYR A 1159 2.69 -49.97 66.59
N PRO A 1160 2.57 -48.85 65.86
CA PRO A 1160 1.28 -48.44 65.28
C PRO A 1160 0.99 -49.32 64.06
N ASN A 1161 -0.07 -50.12 64.10
CA ASN A 1161 -0.62 -50.85 62.95
C ASN A 1161 -2.03 -50.32 62.64
N PRO A 1162 -2.31 -49.79 61.43
CA PRO A 1162 -3.63 -49.25 61.08
C PRO A 1162 -4.72 -50.30 60.81
N PHE A 1163 -4.41 -51.61 60.75
CA PHE A 1163 -5.34 -52.61 60.22
C PHE A 1163 -5.67 -53.82 61.13
N ASN A 1164 -5.28 -53.81 62.41
CA ASN A 1164 -5.71 -54.81 63.43
C ASN A 1164 -5.55 -54.21 64.85
N PRO A 1165 -6.36 -54.56 65.87
CA PRO A 1165 -6.54 -53.75 67.08
C PRO A 1165 -5.36 -53.76 68.08
N ASP A 1166 -4.20 -54.32 67.76
CA ASP A 1166 -3.13 -54.62 68.71
C ASP A 1166 -1.99 -53.56 68.74
N THR A 1167 -2.22 -52.38 69.34
CA THR A 1167 -1.11 -51.48 69.68
C THR A 1167 -0.55 -51.83 71.06
N HIS A 1168 0.67 -52.38 71.08
CA HIS A 1168 1.38 -52.72 72.31
C HIS A 1168 2.46 -51.69 72.65
N VAL A 1169 2.43 -51.22 73.90
CA VAL A 1169 3.48 -50.39 74.50
C VAL A 1169 4.36 -51.28 75.36
N MET A 1170 5.62 -51.46 74.96
CA MET A 1170 6.58 -52.24 75.74
C MET A 1170 7.47 -51.32 76.58
N PHE A 1171 7.65 -51.64 77.85
CA PHE A 1171 8.59 -50.92 78.69
C PHE A 1171 9.17 -51.81 79.77
N SER A 1172 10.35 -51.45 80.27
CA SER A 1172 10.97 -52.14 81.40
C SER A 1172 11.21 -51.16 82.53
N ILE A 1173 10.98 -51.61 83.77
CA ILE A 1173 11.37 -50.88 84.98
C ILE A 1173 12.39 -51.70 85.77
N SER A 1174 13.36 -51.01 86.38
CA SER A 1174 14.55 -51.63 86.97
C SER A 1174 14.39 -52.00 88.45
N LYS A 1175 13.33 -51.53 89.12
CA LYS A 1175 13.00 -51.80 90.53
C LYS A 1175 11.49 -51.65 90.76
N THR A 1176 10.99 -52.24 91.84
CA THR A 1176 9.56 -52.12 92.19
C THR A 1176 9.19 -50.70 92.59
N GLU A 1177 8.36 -50.00 91.83
CA GLU A 1177 7.90 -48.63 92.13
C GLU A 1177 6.57 -48.27 91.43
N ASN A 1178 5.99 -47.12 91.78
CA ASN A 1178 4.78 -46.61 91.13
C ASN A 1178 5.08 -46.15 89.70
N VAL A 1179 4.32 -46.66 88.73
CA VAL A 1179 4.45 -46.38 87.30
C VAL A 1179 3.27 -45.56 86.80
N TYR A 1180 3.55 -44.56 85.98
CA TYR A 1180 2.59 -43.74 85.25
C TYR A 1180 2.90 -43.84 83.75
N LEU A 1181 1.91 -44.19 82.92
CA LEU A 1181 2.04 -44.23 81.47
C LEU A 1181 0.93 -43.37 80.85
N GLU A 1182 1.33 -42.30 80.17
CA GLU A 1182 0.46 -41.23 79.69
C GLU A 1182 0.74 -40.93 78.20
N ILE A 1183 -0.28 -40.59 77.43
CA ILE A 1183 -0.18 -40.23 76.01
C ILE A 1183 -0.54 -38.76 75.86
N TYR A 1184 0.27 -38.01 75.13
CA TYR A 1184 0.08 -36.59 74.84
C TYR A 1184 0.03 -36.34 73.32
N ASP A 1185 -0.62 -35.27 72.89
CA ASP A 1185 -0.49 -34.78 71.51
C ASP A 1185 0.83 -34.00 71.31
N THR A 1186 1.10 -33.55 70.07
CA THR A 1186 2.32 -32.78 69.74
C THR A 1186 2.41 -31.42 70.44
N VAL A 1187 1.30 -30.87 70.94
CA VAL A 1187 1.25 -29.60 71.68
C VAL A 1187 1.26 -29.80 73.20
N GLY A 1188 1.41 -31.05 73.67
CA GLY A 1188 1.60 -31.39 75.08
C GLY A 1188 0.30 -31.52 75.89
N ARG A 1189 -0.87 -31.65 75.25
CA ARG A 1189 -2.14 -31.94 75.94
C ARG A 1189 -2.25 -33.43 76.23
N LEU A 1190 -2.71 -33.79 77.42
CA LEU A 1190 -2.91 -35.19 77.82
C LEU A 1190 -4.12 -35.77 77.09
N ILE A 1191 -3.90 -36.87 76.38
CA ILE A 1191 -4.89 -37.57 75.55
C ILE A 1191 -5.46 -38.80 76.25
N ARG A 1192 -4.58 -39.64 76.83
CA ARG A 1192 -4.97 -40.87 77.53
C ARG A 1192 -4.00 -41.16 78.67
N THR A 1193 -4.52 -41.66 79.79
CA THR A 1193 -3.69 -42.28 80.83
C THR A 1193 -3.91 -43.78 80.79
N LEU A 1194 -2.85 -44.54 80.51
CA LEU A 1194 -2.87 -46.01 80.43
C LEU A 1194 -2.54 -46.65 81.78
N ILE A 1195 -1.59 -46.09 82.53
CA ILE A 1195 -1.25 -46.54 83.88
C ILE A 1195 -1.22 -45.31 84.78
N ASN A 1196 -1.93 -45.37 85.91
CA ASN A 1196 -2.05 -44.24 86.83
C ASN A 1196 -1.54 -44.59 88.24
N GLY A 1197 -0.21 -44.65 88.39
CA GLY A 1197 0.45 -44.82 89.69
C GLY A 1197 0.43 -46.24 90.25
N GLU A 1198 0.40 -47.26 89.39
CA GLU A 1198 0.38 -48.67 89.80
C GLU A 1198 1.77 -49.14 90.26
N VAL A 1199 1.85 -49.91 91.35
CA VAL A 1199 3.11 -50.53 91.82
C VAL A 1199 3.43 -51.72 90.93
N MET A 1200 4.50 -51.62 90.13
CA MET A 1200 4.97 -52.70 89.26
C MET A 1200 6.34 -53.19 89.73
N ASN A 1201 6.64 -54.48 89.57
CA ASN A 1201 7.92 -55.10 89.95
C ASN A 1201 9.03 -54.85 88.92
N ALA A 1202 10.30 -55.07 89.27
CA ALA A 1202 11.38 -54.99 88.28
C ALA A 1202 11.18 -56.02 87.15
N GLY A 1203 11.21 -55.58 85.90
CA GLY A 1203 11.04 -56.46 84.74
C GLY A 1203 10.45 -55.76 83.51
N PRO A 1204 10.37 -56.48 82.37
CA PRO A 1204 9.69 -56.02 81.17
C PRO A 1204 8.17 -56.16 81.31
N TYR A 1205 7.45 -55.19 80.76
CA TYR A 1205 6.00 -55.08 80.72
C TYR A 1205 5.54 -54.80 79.29
N ARG A 1206 4.37 -55.34 78.95
CA ARG A 1206 3.63 -55.05 77.72
C ARG A 1206 2.24 -54.56 78.12
N TYR A 1207 1.87 -53.36 77.66
CA TYR A 1207 0.56 -52.77 77.89
C TYR A 1207 -0.17 -52.59 76.56
N TYR A 1208 -1.50 -52.76 76.55
CA TYR A 1208 -2.33 -52.64 75.36
C TYR A 1208 -3.02 -51.28 75.30
N TRP A 1209 -3.06 -50.67 74.13
CA TRP A 1209 -3.84 -49.46 73.87
C TRP A 1209 -4.70 -49.63 72.62
N ASP A 1210 -5.96 -49.22 72.73
CA ASP A 1210 -7.01 -49.37 71.72
C ASP A 1210 -7.08 -48.21 70.71
N GLY A 1211 -6.15 -47.25 70.76
CA GLY A 1211 -6.14 -46.08 69.89
C GLY A 1211 -7.17 -45.00 70.24
N HIS A 1212 -7.85 -45.11 71.40
CA HIS A 1212 -8.86 -44.14 71.83
C HIS A 1212 -8.33 -43.16 72.90
N ASP A 1213 -8.91 -41.96 72.97
CA ASP A 1213 -8.66 -40.99 74.05
C ASP A 1213 -9.40 -41.33 75.36
N ASN A 1214 -9.23 -40.51 76.41
CA ASN A 1214 -9.92 -40.71 77.70
C ASN A 1214 -11.45 -40.61 77.62
N SER A 1215 -12.02 -40.08 76.53
CA SER A 1215 -13.47 -40.00 76.29
C SER A 1215 -14.02 -41.20 75.51
N GLY A 1216 -13.14 -42.11 75.05
CA GLY A 1216 -13.51 -43.25 74.23
C GLY A 1216 -13.73 -42.89 72.77
N GLN A 1217 -13.15 -41.79 72.27
CA GLN A 1217 -13.14 -41.47 70.84
C GLN A 1217 -11.85 -41.96 70.17
N ILE A 1218 -11.97 -42.51 68.96
CA ILE A 1218 -10.84 -42.93 68.12
C ILE A 1218 -10.03 -41.70 67.72
N LEU A 1219 -8.72 -41.75 67.94
CA LEU A 1219 -7.82 -40.67 67.57
C LEU A 1219 -7.54 -40.61 66.06
N SER A 1220 -7.39 -39.40 65.54
CA SER A 1220 -7.00 -39.17 64.15
C SER A 1220 -5.53 -39.52 63.90
N SER A 1221 -5.18 -39.83 62.65
CA SER A 1221 -3.79 -39.99 62.22
C SER A 1221 -2.96 -38.77 62.62
N GLY A 1222 -1.82 -38.99 63.25
CA GLY A 1222 -1.01 -37.93 63.80
C GLY A 1222 0.12 -38.44 64.69
N VAL A 1223 0.99 -37.53 65.13
CA VAL A 1223 2.10 -37.86 66.03
C VAL A 1223 1.65 -37.73 67.48
N TYR A 1224 1.80 -38.79 68.27
CA TYR A 1224 1.51 -38.80 69.71
C TYR A 1224 2.77 -39.09 70.51
N ILE A 1225 2.82 -38.57 71.74
CA ILE A 1225 3.97 -38.68 72.64
C ILE A 1225 3.58 -39.54 73.83
N PHE A 1226 4.18 -40.72 73.94
CA PHE A 1226 4.02 -41.61 75.09
C PHE A 1226 5.05 -41.24 76.14
N ARG A 1227 4.61 -40.99 77.37
CA ARG A 1227 5.44 -40.64 78.52
C ARG A 1227 5.26 -41.69 79.62
N LEU A 1228 6.37 -42.31 79.98
CA LEU A 1228 6.48 -43.23 81.10
C LEU A 1228 7.19 -42.52 82.25
N ARG A 1229 6.60 -42.50 83.44
CA ARG A 1229 7.12 -41.83 84.62
C ARG A 1229 7.04 -42.74 85.84
N THR A 1230 8.06 -42.73 86.66
CA THR A 1230 8.03 -43.30 88.01
C THR A 1230 8.35 -42.23 89.05
N ALA A 1231 8.51 -42.63 90.32
CA ALA A 1231 8.98 -41.71 91.36
C ALA A 1231 10.41 -41.21 91.11
N THR A 1232 11.21 -41.94 90.31
CA THR A 1232 12.65 -41.66 90.16
C THR A 1232 13.14 -41.43 88.73
N ALA A 1233 12.32 -41.66 87.69
CA ALA A 1233 12.71 -41.37 86.29
C ALA A 1233 11.51 -41.07 85.38
N VAL A 1234 11.78 -40.37 84.26
CA VAL A 1234 10.81 -40.11 83.17
C VAL A 1234 11.45 -40.47 81.84
N SER A 1235 10.72 -41.17 80.98
CA SER A 1235 11.08 -41.47 79.59
C SER A 1235 9.93 -41.08 78.66
N SER A 1236 10.23 -40.61 77.45
CA SER A 1236 9.19 -40.27 76.46
C SER A 1236 9.59 -40.67 75.06
N LYS A 1237 8.61 -41.12 74.26
CA LYS A 1237 8.83 -41.55 72.87
C LYS A 1237 7.68 -41.10 71.98
N LYS A 1238 8.02 -40.63 70.78
CA LYS A 1238 7.04 -40.29 69.74
C LYS A 1238 6.61 -41.55 69.00
N ALA A 1239 5.33 -41.65 68.70
CA ALA A 1239 4.75 -42.64 67.81
C ALA A 1239 3.86 -41.93 66.78
N ILE A 1240 3.86 -42.43 65.55
CA ILE A 1240 3.01 -41.91 64.48
C ILE A 1240 1.83 -42.86 64.36
N LEU A 1241 0.63 -42.40 64.68
CA LEU A 1241 -0.59 -43.12 64.37
C LEU A 1241 -0.95 -42.79 62.92
N LEU A 1242 -0.97 -43.79 62.05
CA LEU A 1242 -1.48 -43.69 60.69
C LEU A 1242 -2.85 -44.39 60.67
N LYS A 1243 -3.82 -43.81 59.97
CA LYS A 1243 -5.07 -44.51 59.66
C LYS A 1243 -4.86 -45.46 58.50
#